data_AF-A0A8H6ARZ8-F1
#
_entry.id   AF-A0A8H6ARZ8-F1
#
_cell.length_a   1.000
_cell.length_b   1.000
_cell.length_c   1.000
_cell.angle_alpha   90.00
_cell.angle_beta   90.00
_cell.angle_gamma   90.00
#
_symmetry.space_group_name_H-M   'P 1'
#
loop_
_entity.id
_entity.type
_entity.pdbx_description
1 polymer ?
#
loop_
_entity_poly.entity_id
_entity_poly.type
_entity_poly.pdbx_seq_one_letter_code
_entity_poly.pdbx_strand_id
1 'polypeptide(L)'
;MATNSSMRIGSWLLFFLAISITDAFYIPGWSIKSYKDNEAIPLLVNKVYSDNTQLQYAYYDLPFVCPPTGVRHAGSSLLSGQSISLNLGEVLRGDRITQSDIELVMGKDQECNFLCSKTVTRRDLKRAKELVKDGYVVEWIVDNLPGATSFVTVDKSKKYYAAGFKLGYKDFSQTGKARYFINNHLTIVLRYRKAPGKDGEKGGKVIVGFEVYTKSVGADKRVESGCPADLNDVNTPFELYLAPNHTDSSSALAYPLSSYHPPEREIDLDDGATMEIPYTYSVYFREDEKVEWRNRWDLYFVNQEEGSRIHWLAIVNSLIISGLLSGIVAMILARTVRGDIKAYTKDVSGEDGKLKSKRRSRPGSGARSPKTGEKTGLGLLDQVDTENDADVSSDDEQLEDITGWKLLHGDVFRPPPYGHLLAPLIGSGMQLVFMAFGLLSLSSLGILNPSFRGGFISVGIGLFIFAGVFSGYFSARVYKTFGGLNWRKNTLITAILFPGLLFSLVFILNLFVWAQASSTALPFGTLIALIFLWLCIQLPLVYAGSYYGYTRSGAWESPTKTAIIPRQVPIQPWYIRSISSILLAGLIPFAVIFIELLFVFQSLWQDKSGYYYVFGFLSLITLLLMITIAEVTIVTIYIKLCAEDYNWWWHSFLVGGGSAVWVMAYCVWFYMRRLHIEGFVSGILFFSYCGVVAVTYGLATGTVGFLTSFWFVRRVYGAIKAD
;
A
#
# COMPACT_ATOMS: atom_id res chain seq x y z
N MET A 1 -42.93 -21.42 29.00
CA MET A 1 -42.29 -20.90 27.77
C MET A 1 -42.48 -19.39 27.56
N ALA A 2 -42.82 -18.60 28.60
CA ALA A 2 -43.17 -17.17 28.47
C ALA A 2 -42.22 -16.18 29.16
N THR A 3 -41.14 -16.65 29.81
CA THR A 3 -40.22 -15.80 30.58
C THR A 3 -38.94 -15.38 29.83
N ASN A 4 -38.73 -15.88 28.60
CA ASN A 4 -37.51 -15.62 27.82
C ASN A 4 -37.64 -14.49 26.77
N SER A 5 -38.83 -13.95 26.52
CA SER A 5 -39.01 -12.87 25.54
C SER A 5 -38.78 -11.46 26.13
N SER A 6 -39.06 -11.24 27.43
CA SER A 6 -38.92 -9.92 28.06
C SER A 6 -37.45 -9.49 28.23
N MET A 7 -36.54 -10.44 28.52
CA MET A 7 -35.09 -10.17 28.61
C MET A 7 -34.46 -9.79 27.27
N ARG A 8 -35.00 -10.30 26.14
CA ARG A 8 -34.50 -9.94 24.80
C ARG A 8 -34.93 -8.52 24.42
N ILE A 9 -36.15 -8.12 24.75
CA ILE A 9 -36.66 -6.77 24.45
C ILE A 9 -35.92 -5.71 25.27
N GLY A 10 -35.62 -5.99 26.55
CA GLY A 10 -34.81 -5.10 27.40
C GLY A 10 -33.36 -4.94 26.90
N SER A 11 -32.75 -6.01 26.38
CA SER A 11 -31.40 -5.96 25.79
C SER A 11 -31.36 -5.18 24.47
N TRP A 12 -32.43 -5.24 23.68
CA TRP A 12 -32.53 -4.46 22.43
C TRP A 12 -32.82 -2.98 22.73
N LEU A 13 -33.63 -2.68 23.75
CA LEU A 13 -33.85 -1.31 24.22
C LEU A 13 -32.58 -0.66 24.76
N LEU A 14 -31.76 -1.39 25.54
CA LEU A 14 -30.43 -0.93 25.97
C LEU A 14 -29.48 -0.69 24.79
N PHE A 15 -29.56 -1.52 23.74
CA PHE A 15 -28.79 -1.33 22.51
C PHE A 15 -29.25 -0.08 21.72
N PHE A 16 -30.57 0.20 21.66
CA PHE A 16 -31.11 1.41 21.02
C PHE A 16 -30.90 2.69 21.85
N LEU A 17 -30.90 2.59 23.19
CA LEU A 17 -30.52 3.70 24.09
C LEU A 17 -29.03 4.04 23.95
N ALA A 18 -28.17 3.06 23.73
CA ALA A 18 -26.75 3.29 23.43
C ALA A 18 -26.52 3.97 22.06
N ILE A 19 -27.43 3.79 21.10
CA ILE A 19 -27.36 4.45 19.78
C ILE A 19 -27.81 5.92 19.85
N SER A 20 -28.62 6.29 20.85
CA SER A 20 -29.22 7.63 20.96
C SER A 20 -28.27 8.71 21.50
N ILE A 21 -27.08 8.34 21.98
CA ILE A 21 -25.99 9.27 22.32
C ILE A 21 -24.94 9.21 21.19
N THR A 22 -25.36 9.56 19.99
CA THR A 22 -24.42 9.83 18.91
C THR A 22 -24.57 11.30 18.55
N ASP A 23 -23.69 12.13 19.10
CA ASP A 23 -23.43 13.44 18.50
C ASP A 23 -23.09 13.18 17.03
N ALA A 24 -23.79 13.86 16.13
CA ALA A 24 -23.62 13.69 14.69
C ALA A 24 -22.12 13.78 14.35
N PHE A 25 -21.54 12.65 13.95
CA PHE A 25 -20.12 12.56 13.69
C PHE A 25 -19.78 13.42 12.47
N TYR A 26 -19.12 14.55 12.71
CA TYR A 26 -18.61 15.40 11.64
C TYR A 26 -17.47 14.67 10.93
N ILE A 27 -17.71 14.23 9.70
CA ILE A 27 -16.66 13.69 8.82
C ILE A 27 -16.07 14.89 8.07
N PRO A 28 -14.81 15.28 8.35
CA PRO A 28 -14.15 16.37 7.63
C PRO A 28 -14.15 16.11 6.13
N GLY A 29 -14.62 17.08 5.34
CA GLY A 29 -14.66 16.99 3.88
C GLY A 29 -15.97 16.49 3.27
N TRP A 30 -16.93 16.03 4.08
CA TRP A 30 -18.27 15.64 3.62
C TRP A 30 -19.34 16.71 3.81
N SER A 31 -19.19 17.58 4.81
CA SER A 31 -20.11 18.68 5.08
C SER A 31 -19.58 20.01 4.56
N ILE A 32 -20.49 20.81 4.01
CA ILE A 32 -20.18 22.12 3.44
C ILE A 32 -20.02 23.12 4.57
N LYS A 33 -18.83 23.73 4.67
CA LYS A 33 -18.61 24.88 5.55
C LYS A 33 -18.78 26.17 4.74
N SER A 34 -19.83 26.92 5.06
CA SER A 34 -20.08 28.24 4.48
C SER A 34 -19.53 29.34 5.39
N TYR A 35 -18.92 30.36 4.79
CA TYR A 35 -18.38 31.55 5.45
C TYR A 35 -19.19 32.77 5.02
N LYS A 36 -19.47 33.69 5.96
CA LYS A 36 -20.06 35.00 5.67
C LYS A 36 -18.99 36.04 5.40
N ASP A 37 -19.39 37.17 4.82
CA ASP A 37 -18.48 38.31 4.67
C ASP A 37 -17.97 38.81 6.02
N ASN A 38 -16.68 39.15 6.07
CA ASN A 38 -15.95 39.53 7.29
C ASN A 38 -15.79 38.42 8.34
N GLU A 39 -16.17 37.17 8.03
CA GLU A 39 -15.87 36.03 8.88
C GLU A 39 -14.41 35.59 8.71
N ALA A 40 -13.75 35.21 9.80
CA ALA A 40 -12.37 34.74 9.74
C ALA A 40 -12.28 33.27 9.32
N ILE A 41 -11.25 32.98 8.53
CA ILE A 41 -10.97 31.65 7.98
C ILE A 41 -9.67 31.16 8.64
N PRO A 42 -9.70 30.06 9.42
CA PRO A 42 -8.48 29.58 10.05
C PRO A 42 -7.51 29.01 9.00
N LEU A 43 -6.29 29.54 8.94
CA LEU A 43 -5.17 28.94 8.22
C LEU A 43 -4.40 28.02 9.15
N LEU A 44 -4.33 26.75 8.75
CA LEU A 44 -3.66 25.70 9.48
C LEU A 44 -2.34 25.35 8.81
N VAL A 45 -1.32 25.12 9.63
CA VAL A 45 0.03 24.82 9.21
C VAL A 45 0.38 23.40 9.66
N ASN A 46 0.94 22.59 8.76
CA ASN A 46 1.26 21.19 9.05
C ASN A 46 2.77 20.93 9.15
N LYS A 47 3.41 20.64 8.02
CA LYS A 47 4.78 20.13 7.97
C LYS A 47 5.47 20.55 6.68
N VAL A 48 6.77 20.31 6.65
CA VAL A 48 7.61 20.43 5.46
C VAL A 48 8.10 19.04 5.05
N TYR A 49 8.08 18.77 3.75
CA TYR A 49 8.53 17.52 3.16
C TYR A 49 9.34 17.79 1.90
N SER A 50 10.18 16.84 1.49
CA SER A 50 10.97 16.91 0.27
C SER A 50 10.78 15.63 -0.54
N ASP A 51 10.91 15.71 -1.87
CA ASP A 51 10.93 14.54 -2.75
C ASP A 51 12.31 13.83 -2.72
N ASN A 52 13.36 14.52 -2.26
CA ASN A 52 14.74 14.01 -2.19
C ASN A 52 15.07 13.30 -0.86
N THR A 53 14.28 13.50 0.19
CA THR A 53 14.51 12.89 1.51
C THR A 53 13.22 12.32 2.08
N GLN A 54 13.27 11.27 2.89
CA GLN A 54 12.05 10.71 3.52
C GLN A 54 11.69 11.38 4.86
N LEU A 55 12.55 12.27 5.35
CA LEU A 55 12.35 12.97 6.61
C LEU A 55 11.43 14.17 6.41
N GLN A 56 10.48 14.33 7.33
CA GLN A 56 9.58 15.47 7.36
C GLN A 56 9.80 16.24 8.68
N TYR A 57 9.60 17.54 8.68
CA TYR A 57 9.73 18.37 9.88
C TYR A 57 8.47 19.19 10.10
N ALA A 58 8.09 19.45 11.35
CA ALA A 58 6.98 20.36 11.60
C ALA A 58 7.42 21.77 11.19
N TYR A 59 6.50 22.55 10.62
CA TYR A 59 6.85 23.87 10.09
C TYR A 59 7.39 24.83 11.17
N TYR A 60 6.78 24.82 12.36
CA TYR A 60 7.18 25.67 13.49
C TYR A 60 8.42 25.18 14.24
N ASP A 61 8.89 23.94 13.99
CA ASP A 61 10.15 23.44 14.55
C ASP A 61 11.38 23.96 13.77
N LEU A 62 11.16 24.63 12.64
CA LEU A 62 12.23 25.18 11.81
C LEU A 62 12.80 26.48 12.43
N PRO A 63 14.12 26.58 12.61
CA PRO A 63 14.71 27.67 13.40
C PRO A 63 14.67 29.04 12.71
N PHE A 64 14.43 29.07 11.40
CA PHE A 64 14.38 30.29 10.58
C PHE A 64 12.94 30.76 10.28
N VAL A 65 11.93 30.08 10.80
CA VAL A 65 10.50 30.42 10.61
C VAL A 65 9.99 31.24 11.80
N CYS A 66 8.94 32.05 11.57
CA CYS A 66 8.25 32.78 12.63
C CYS A 66 7.65 31.82 13.67
N PRO A 67 8.00 31.94 14.97
CA PRO A 67 7.33 31.18 16.01
C PRO A 67 5.89 31.71 16.21
N PRO A 68 4.95 30.84 16.62
CA PRO A 68 3.58 31.26 16.87
C PRO A 68 3.52 32.25 18.04
N THR A 69 2.71 33.31 17.92
CA THR A 69 2.61 34.36 18.95
C THR A 69 1.83 33.93 20.20
N GLY A 70 1.02 32.87 20.10
CA GLY A 70 0.12 32.43 21.19
C GLY A 70 -1.10 33.33 21.39
N VAL A 71 -1.35 34.28 20.48
CA VAL A 71 -2.50 35.18 20.55
C VAL A 71 -3.76 34.51 19.99
N ARG A 72 -4.93 34.93 20.47
CA ARG A 72 -6.23 34.56 19.89
C ARG A 72 -6.56 35.52 18.76
N HIS A 73 -6.69 34.99 17.54
CA HIS A 73 -7.13 35.76 16.38
C HIS A 73 -8.67 35.77 16.29
N ALA A 74 -9.21 36.81 15.66
CA ALA A 74 -10.66 36.95 15.50
C ALA A 74 -11.22 35.74 14.74
N GLY A 75 -12.26 35.09 15.29
CA GLY A 75 -12.95 33.95 14.66
C GLY A 75 -12.25 32.59 14.72
N SER A 76 -11.05 32.46 15.31
CA SER A 76 -10.49 31.15 15.68
C SER A 76 -10.84 30.82 17.14
N SER A 77 -11.38 29.62 17.38
CA SER A 77 -11.58 29.11 18.75
C SER A 77 -10.26 28.74 19.44
N LEU A 78 -9.21 28.53 18.64
CA LEU A 78 -7.88 28.09 19.06
C LEU A 78 -6.90 29.27 19.10
N LEU A 79 -5.94 29.20 20.03
CA LEU A 79 -4.80 30.12 20.08
C LEU A 79 -3.81 29.80 18.96
N SER A 80 -3.06 30.80 18.50
CA SER A 80 -1.95 30.57 17.58
C SER A 80 -0.94 29.58 18.18
N GLY A 81 -0.47 28.64 17.36
CA GLY A 81 0.42 27.55 17.77
C GLY A 81 -0.28 26.39 18.50
N GLN A 82 -1.57 26.51 18.84
CA GLN A 82 -2.31 25.40 19.45
C GLN A 82 -2.51 24.27 18.42
N SER A 83 -2.19 23.04 18.81
CA SER A 83 -2.38 21.86 17.98
C SER A 83 -3.84 21.42 17.94
N ILE A 84 -4.28 20.95 16.78
CA ILE A 84 -5.61 20.37 16.60
C ILE A 84 -5.56 18.89 17.01
N SER A 85 -6.67 18.37 17.55
CA SER A 85 -6.82 16.94 17.82
C SER A 85 -6.79 16.16 16.50
N LEU A 86 -5.72 15.40 16.30
CA LEU A 86 -5.51 14.58 15.10
C LEU A 86 -6.11 13.19 15.28
N ASN A 87 -6.59 12.61 14.18
CA ASN A 87 -6.95 11.19 14.16
C ASN A 87 -5.70 10.29 14.11
N LEU A 88 -5.85 9.00 14.42
CA LEU A 88 -4.71 8.07 14.49
C LEU A 88 -3.89 8.03 13.19
N GLY A 89 -4.55 8.12 12.04
CA GLY A 89 -3.94 8.08 10.73
C GLY A 89 -3.19 9.36 10.38
N GLU A 90 -3.67 10.53 10.77
CA GLU A 90 -2.94 11.80 10.69
C GLU A 90 -1.66 11.75 11.52
N VAL A 91 -1.75 11.21 12.74
CA VAL A 91 -0.58 11.05 13.61
C VAL A 91 0.45 10.09 13.00
N LEU A 92 0.00 8.96 12.45
CA LEU A 92 0.86 7.98 11.77
C LEU A 92 1.46 8.51 10.45
N ARG A 93 0.78 9.44 9.78
CA ARG A 93 1.30 10.17 8.61
C ARG A 93 2.37 11.21 9.01
N GLY A 94 2.57 11.45 10.31
CA GLY A 94 3.49 12.46 10.83
C GLY A 94 2.93 13.88 10.74
N ASP A 95 1.59 14.04 10.69
CA ASP A 95 0.98 15.37 10.66
C ASP A 95 1.12 16.06 12.03
N ARG A 96 1.36 17.38 11.98
CA ARG A 96 1.57 18.29 13.11
C ARG A 96 0.81 19.59 12.85
N ILE A 97 -0.52 19.46 12.77
CA ILE A 97 -1.40 20.56 12.37
C ILE A 97 -1.59 21.53 13.55
N THR A 98 -1.25 22.79 13.30
CA THR A 98 -1.31 23.89 14.26
C THR A 98 -1.96 25.12 13.65
N GLN A 99 -2.62 25.93 14.47
CA GLN A 99 -3.23 27.19 14.05
C GLN A 99 -2.13 28.24 13.79
N SER A 100 -2.22 28.99 12.69
CA SER A 100 -1.28 30.07 12.36
C SER A 100 -1.69 31.45 12.87
N ASP A 101 -0.73 32.38 12.87
CA ASP A 101 -0.92 33.82 13.13
C ASP A 101 -1.48 34.60 11.92
N ILE A 102 -1.67 33.94 10.76
CA ILE A 102 -2.11 34.62 9.54
C ILE A 102 -3.63 34.81 9.61
N GLU A 103 -4.07 36.07 9.55
CA GLU A 103 -5.49 36.42 9.58
C GLU A 103 -6.08 36.47 8.18
N LEU A 104 -6.94 35.51 7.88
CA LEU A 104 -7.73 35.49 6.66
C LEU A 104 -9.15 35.94 6.98
N VAL A 105 -9.61 37.04 6.39
CA VAL A 105 -10.97 37.56 6.60
C VAL A 105 -11.73 37.53 5.29
N MET A 106 -12.83 36.79 5.25
CA MET A 106 -13.60 36.54 4.03
C MET A 106 -14.01 37.84 3.34
N GLY A 107 -13.59 38.00 2.09
CA GLY A 107 -13.94 39.16 1.25
C GLY A 107 -13.11 40.42 1.48
N LYS A 108 -12.05 40.38 2.32
CA LYS A 108 -11.12 41.49 2.50
C LYS A 108 -9.76 41.17 1.90
N ASP A 109 -9.44 41.84 0.80
CA ASP A 109 -8.12 41.78 0.19
C ASP A 109 -7.12 42.61 1.00
N GLN A 110 -5.91 42.08 1.17
CA GLN A 110 -4.83 42.69 1.94
C GLN A 110 -3.56 42.61 1.10
N GLU A 111 -3.07 43.77 0.64
CA GLU A 111 -1.93 43.83 -0.28
C GLU A 111 -0.61 43.45 0.37
N CYS A 112 -0.38 43.85 1.62
CA CYS A 112 0.76 43.39 2.39
C CYS A 112 0.54 43.56 3.90
N ASN A 113 0.77 42.48 4.64
CA ASN A 113 0.87 42.47 6.08
C ASN A 113 2.24 41.95 6.53
N PHE A 114 2.76 42.56 7.59
CA PHE A 114 3.94 42.07 8.29
C PHE A 114 3.55 40.94 9.26
N LEU A 115 4.31 39.84 9.22
CA LEU A 115 4.09 38.70 10.11
C LEU A 115 5.06 38.75 11.31
N CYS A 116 6.36 38.65 11.03
CA CYS A 116 7.41 38.75 12.04
C CYS A 116 8.79 39.02 11.41
N SER A 117 9.76 39.47 12.22
CA SER A 117 11.19 39.41 11.88
C SER A 117 11.85 38.31 12.71
N LYS A 118 12.48 37.33 12.04
CA LYS A 118 13.16 36.22 12.71
C LYS A 118 14.66 36.41 12.64
N THR A 119 15.31 36.49 13.81
CA THR A 119 16.76 36.47 13.94
C THR A 119 17.28 35.03 13.78
N VAL A 120 18.31 34.84 12.95
CA VAL A 120 18.85 33.54 12.52
C VAL A 120 20.37 33.54 12.70
N THR A 121 20.92 32.49 13.32
CA THR A 121 22.37 32.32 13.50
C THR A 121 23.02 31.64 12.29
N ARG A 122 24.36 31.61 12.20
CA ARG A 122 25.07 30.86 11.13
C ARG A 122 24.67 29.37 11.07
N ARG A 123 24.46 28.72 12.23
CA ARG A 123 24.01 27.32 12.30
C ARG A 123 22.61 27.14 11.71
N ASP A 124 21.70 28.05 12.06
CA ASP A 124 20.32 28.03 11.55
C ASP A 124 20.27 28.34 10.05
N LEU A 125 21.14 29.24 9.58
CA LEU A 125 21.29 29.59 8.17
C LEU A 125 21.86 28.43 7.34
N LYS A 126 22.83 27.68 7.89
CA LYS A 126 23.32 26.43 7.29
C LYS A 126 22.19 25.42 7.14
N ARG A 127 21.38 25.23 8.19
CA ARG A 127 20.22 24.33 8.14
C ARG A 127 19.15 24.81 7.16
N ALA A 128 18.88 26.12 7.08
CA ALA A 128 17.98 26.70 6.08
C ALA A 128 18.46 26.40 4.66
N LYS A 129 19.76 26.60 4.40
CA LYS A 129 20.40 26.34 3.11
C LYS A 129 20.35 24.87 2.72
N GLU A 130 20.56 23.95 3.66
CA GLU A 130 20.39 22.51 3.46
C GLU A 130 18.95 22.16 3.07
N LEU A 131 17.94 22.67 3.79
CA LEU A 131 16.53 22.41 3.46
C LEU A 131 16.11 23.03 2.12
N VAL A 132 16.66 24.19 1.75
CA VAL A 132 16.42 24.77 0.41
C VAL A 132 17.12 23.93 -0.68
N LYS A 133 18.35 23.46 -0.42
CA LYS A 133 19.09 22.58 -1.34
C LYS A 133 18.34 21.28 -1.61
N ASP A 134 17.84 20.67 -0.55
CA ASP A 134 17.08 19.42 -0.60
C ASP A 134 15.67 19.61 -1.16
N GLY A 135 15.25 20.85 -1.44
CA GLY A 135 13.99 21.15 -2.13
C GLY A 135 12.75 20.95 -1.26
N TYR A 136 12.82 21.28 0.03
CA TYR A 136 11.67 21.15 0.92
C TYR A 136 10.50 22.07 0.54
N VAL A 137 9.31 21.50 0.59
CA VAL A 137 8.01 22.08 0.28
C VAL A 137 7.18 22.15 1.55
N VAL A 138 6.50 23.27 1.76
CA VAL A 138 5.63 23.54 2.91
C VAL A 138 4.20 23.13 2.61
N GLU A 139 3.57 22.45 3.57
CA GLU A 139 2.15 22.08 3.50
C GLU A 139 1.30 22.92 4.47
N TRP A 140 0.45 23.77 3.89
CA TRP A 140 -0.58 24.54 4.60
C TRP A 140 -1.97 24.07 4.21
N ILE A 141 -2.96 24.35 5.06
CA ILE A 141 -4.32 23.84 4.91
C ILE A 141 -5.33 24.94 5.23
N VAL A 142 -6.32 25.10 4.35
CA VAL A 142 -7.48 25.97 4.57
C VAL A 142 -8.73 25.20 4.16
N ASP A 143 -9.72 25.09 5.05
CA ASP A 143 -10.99 24.37 4.79
C ASP A 143 -10.79 22.93 4.24
N ASN A 144 -9.82 22.21 4.81
CA ASN A 144 -9.32 20.89 4.38
C ASN A 144 -8.61 20.85 3.02
N LEU A 145 -8.51 21.95 2.27
CA LEU A 145 -7.74 22.02 1.04
C LEU A 145 -6.27 22.29 1.31
N PRO A 146 -5.34 21.59 0.63
CA PRO A 146 -3.93 21.92 0.70
C PRO A 146 -3.66 23.22 -0.06
N GLY A 147 -2.77 24.06 0.47
CA GLY A 147 -2.26 25.22 -0.26
C GLY A 147 -1.42 24.74 -1.43
N ALA A 148 -1.76 25.12 -2.65
CA ALA A 148 -1.05 24.68 -3.84
C ALA A 148 -0.34 25.81 -4.57
N THR A 149 0.79 25.49 -5.16
CA THR A 149 1.41 26.30 -6.20
C THR A 149 0.80 25.93 -7.53
N SER A 150 0.31 26.93 -8.27
CA SER A 150 -0.19 26.67 -9.61
C SER A 150 0.86 26.98 -10.66
N PHE A 151 1.02 26.08 -11.61
CA PHE A 151 1.83 26.29 -12.79
C PHE A 151 0.94 26.33 -14.03
N VAL A 152 1.39 27.05 -15.04
CA VAL A 152 0.69 27.19 -16.31
C VAL A 152 1.59 26.59 -17.39
N THR A 153 1.01 25.83 -18.33
CA THR A 153 1.75 25.32 -19.50
C THR A 153 2.40 26.47 -20.27
N VAL A 154 3.49 26.16 -20.97
CA VAL A 154 4.14 27.11 -21.89
C VAL A 154 3.12 27.64 -22.90
N ASP A 155 2.20 26.78 -23.35
CA ASP A 155 1.11 27.12 -24.27
C ASP A 155 -0.04 27.92 -23.63
N LYS A 156 0.01 28.19 -22.32
CA LYS A 156 -1.04 28.82 -21.51
C LYS A 156 -2.41 28.14 -21.58
N SER A 157 -2.45 26.92 -22.07
CA SER A 157 -3.65 26.13 -22.32
C SER A 157 -4.18 25.44 -21.07
N LYS A 158 -3.28 25.04 -20.14
CA LYS A 158 -3.64 24.30 -18.93
C LYS A 158 -2.94 24.90 -17.71
N LYS A 159 -3.67 24.96 -16.59
CA LYS A 159 -3.17 25.33 -15.27
C LYS A 159 -3.19 24.05 -14.40
N TYR A 160 -2.06 23.67 -13.84
CA TYR A 160 -1.93 22.51 -12.95
C TYR A 160 -1.49 22.94 -11.56
N TYR A 161 -2.00 22.24 -10.54
CA TYR A 161 -1.79 22.55 -9.13
C TYR A 161 -0.89 21.49 -8.51
N ALA A 162 0.20 21.92 -7.89
CA ALA A 162 1.03 21.08 -7.04
C ALA A 162 0.76 21.43 -5.59
N ALA A 163 0.42 20.44 -4.75
CA ALA A 163 0.19 20.71 -3.33
C ALA A 163 1.50 21.14 -2.65
N GLY A 164 1.40 22.18 -1.83
CA GLY A 164 2.50 22.85 -1.16
C GLY A 164 3.21 23.91 -2.00
N PHE A 165 4.12 24.63 -1.34
CA PHE A 165 5.00 25.62 -1.96
C PHE A 165 6.44 25.47 -1.47
N LYS A 166 7.43 25.79 -2.31
CA LYS A 166 8.86 25.63 -1.96
C LYS A 166 9.28 26.63 -0.89
N LEU A 167 10.07 26.19 0.09
CA LEU A 167 10.67 27.08 1.11
C LEU A 167 11.60 28.13 0.48
N GLY A 168 12.23 27.79 -0.64
CA GLY A 168 13.18 28.63 -1.32
C GLY A 168 13.57 28.05 -2.67
N TYR A 169 14.54 28.69 -3.32
CA TYR A 169 15.10 28.20 -4.58
C TYR A 169 16.61 28.40 -4.60
N LYS A 170 17.27 27.61 -5.43
CA LYS A 170 18.67 27.79 -5.77
C LYS A 170 18.77 28.48 -7.12
N ASP A 171 19.69 29.42 -7.24
CA ASP A 171 20.04 30.05 -8.50
C ASP A 171 21.55 29.98 -8.72
N PHE A 172 21.98 30.02 -9.97
CA PHE A 172 23.40 30.02 -10.30
C PHE A 172 23.83 31.45 -10.64
N SER A 173 24.83 31.93 -9.90
CA SER A 173 25.52 33.17 -10.26
C SER A 173 26.11 33.07 -11.67
N GLN A 174 26.38 34.19 -12.32
CA GLN A 174 27.07 34.26 -13.62
C GLN A 174 28.43 33.53 -13.60
N THR A 175 28.99 33.31 -12.41
CA THR A 175 30.23 32.59 -12.12
C THR A 175 30.05 31.07 -11.90
N GLY A 176 28.84 30.53 -12.07
CA GLY A 176 28.54 29.10 -11.87
C GLY A 176 28.39 28.65 -10.40
N LYS A 177 28.54 29.56 -9.43
CA LYS A 177 28.35 29.25 -8.00
C LYS A 177 26.86 29.22 -7.64
N ALA A 178 26.42 28.16 -6.96
CA ALA A 178 25.06 28.04 -6.46
C ALA A 178 24.82 28.99 -5.27
N ARG A 179 23.82 29.87 -5.42
CA ARG A 179 23.27 30.76 -4.40
C ARG A 179 21.91 30.26 -3.97
N TYR A 180 21.56 30.48 -2.71
CA TYR A 180 20.34 29.94 -2.10
C TYR A 180 19.51 31.10 -1.58
N PHE A 181 18.23 31.11 -1.96
CA PHE A 181 17.29 32.16 -1.64
C PHE A 181 16.11 31.58 -0.87
N ILE A 182 15.65 32.32 0.14
CA ILE A 182 14.47 31.93 0.93
C ILE A 182 13.24 32.73 0.48
N ASN A 183 12.09 32.06 0.44
CA ASN A 183 10.83 32.70 0.19
C ASN A 183 10.25 33.26 1.50
N ASN A 184 10.35 34.57 1.66
CA ASN A 184 9.89 35.29 2.85
C ASN A 184 8.60 36.09 2.63
N HIS A 185 8.16 36.26 1.37
CA HIS A 185 6.88 36.85 1.04
C HIS A 185 5.90 35.81 0.49
N LEU A 186 4.72 35.70 1.09
CA LEU A 186 3.72 34.68 0.78
C LEU A 186 2.41 35.33 0.34
N THR A 187 2.07 35.21 -0.95
CA THR A 187 0.81 35.67 -1.51
C THR A 187 -0.21 34.55 -1.48
N ILE A 188 -1.21 34.68 -0.63
CA ILE A 188 -2.31 33.74 -0.44
C ILE A 188 -3.47 34.15 -1.33
N VAL A 189 -3.95 33.23 -2.16
CA VAL A 189 -5.12 33.46 -3.03
C VAL A 189 -6.17 32.40 -2.72
N LEU A 190 -7.31 32.83 -2.20
CA LEU A 190 -8.45 31.98 -1.91
C LEU A 190 -9.50 32.14 -3.01
N ARG A 191 -9.77 31.03 -3.71
CA ARG A 191 -10.89 30.97 -4.65
C ARG A 191 -12.15 30.62 -3.90
N TYR A 192 -13.21 31.39 -4.14
CA TYR A 192 -14.49 31.18 -3.50
C TYR A 192 -15.65 31.23 -4.49
N ARG A 193 -16.78 30.70 -4.06
CA ARG A 193 -18.05 30.79 -4.77
C ARG A 193 -19.18 30.99 -3.78
N LYS A 194 -20.34 31.48 -4.21
CA LYS A 194 -21.58 31.44 -3.42
C LYS A 194 -21.92 30.00 -3.03
N ALA A 195 -22.30 29.79 -1.77
CA ALA A 195 -22.69 28.49 -1.25
C ALA A 195 -23.92 27.94 -2.00
N PRO A 196 -24.01 26.63 -2.26
CA PRO A 196 -25.22 26.06 -2.85
C PRO A 196 -26.39 26.05 -1.85
N GLY A 197 -27.61 26.27 -2.32
CA GLY A 197 -28.84 26.17 -1.53
C GLY A 197 -29.14 27.39 -0.65
N LYS A 198 -29.89 27.16 0.44
CA LYS A 198 -30.42 28.21 1.34
C LYS A 198 -29.33 29.07 1.99
N ASP A 199 -28.13 28.52 2.18
CA ASP A 199 -27.02 29.26 2.78
C ASP A 199 -26.40 30.24 1.78
N GLY A 200 -26.44 29.93 0.48
CA GLY A 200 -26.07 30.88 -0.58
C GLY A 200 -27.02 32.05 -0.67
N GLU A 201 -28.33 31.80 -0.54
CA GLU A 201 -29.36 32.85 -0.50
C GLU A 201 -29.17 33.80 0.68
N LYS A 202 -28.60 33.31 1.79
CA LYS A 202 -28.21 34.11 2.96
C LYS A 202 -26.85 34.81 2.81
N GLY A 203 -26.25 34.78 1.62
CA GLY A 203 -24.94 35.39 1.34
C GLY A 203 -23.74 34.56 1.78
N GLY A 204 -23.94 33.28 2.12
CA GLY A 204 -22.85 32.36 2.45
C GLY A 204 -21.97 32.06 1.25
N LYS A 205 -20.67 31.95 1.47
CA LYS A 205 -19.64 31.66 0.48
C LYS A 205 -18.86 30.41 0.88
N VAL A 206 -18.38 29.65 -0.09
CA VAL A 206 -17.61 28.42 0.11
C VAL A 206 -16.26 28.54 -0.59
N ILE A 207 -15.22 27.97 0.03
CA ILE A 207 -13.87 27.96 -0.53
C ILE A 207 -13.74 26.77 -1.49
N VAL A 208 -13.35 27.07 -2.73
CA VAL A 208 -13.21 26.09 -3.82
C VAL A 208 -11.77 25.89 -4.25
N GLY A 209 -10.84 26.73 -3.83
CA GLY A 209 -9.42 26.56 -4.13
C GLY A 209 -8.53 27.39 -3.21
N PHE A 210 -7.35 26.86 -2.93
CA PHE A 210 -6.34 27.50 -2.09
C PHE A 210 -4.99 27.50 -2.83
N GLU A 211 -4.57 28.69 -3.25
CA GLU A 211 -3.35 28.95 -3.98
C GLU A 211 -2.37 29.73 -3.11
N VAL A 212 -1.08 29.36 -3.13
CA VAL A 212 -0.01 30.09 -2.46
C VAL A 212 1.10 30.37 -3.46
N TYR A 213 1.42 31.64 -3.65
CA TYR A 213 2.56 32.09 -4.44
C TYR A 213 3.62 32.67 -3.51
N THR A 214 4.87 32.38 -3.83
CA THR A 214 6.00 32.71 -2.97
C THR A 214 7.00 33.58 -3.71
N LYS A 215 7.48 34.63 -3.05
CA LYS A 215 8.56 35.49 -3.55
C LYS A 215 9.66 35.61 -2.50
N SER A 216 10.90 35.78 -2.98
CA SER A 216 12.05 36.13 -2.16
C SER A 216 12.30 37.63 -2.27
N VAL A 217 12.23 38.35 -1.14
CA VAL A 217 12.25 39.81 -1.09
C VAL A 217 13.34 40.29 -0.13
N GLY A 218 14.33 41.02 -0.67
CA GLY A 218 15.47 41.57 0.08
C GLY A 218 15.12 42.60 1.15
N ALA A 219 16.16 43.07 1.85
CA ALA A 219 16.03 44.03 2.96
C ALA A 219 15.98 45.51 2.52
N ASP A 220 16.43 45.82 1.30
CA ASP A 220 16.90 47.17 0.94
C ASP A 220 15.79 48.22 0.73
N LYS A 221 14.51 47.85 0.77
CA LYS A 221 13.36 48.76 0.51
C LYS A 221 12.09 48.36 1.27
N ARG A 222 12.10 48.41 2.60
CA ARG A 222 10.89 48.19 3.42
C ARG A 222 10.35 49.50 3.99
N VAL A 223 9.03 49.65 3.96
CA VAL A 223 8.28 50.74 4.60
C VAL A 223 8.31 50.53 6.12
N GLU A 224 8.05 51.57 6.93
CA GLU A 224 7.98 51.46 8.40
C GLU A 224 7.03 50.37 8.91
N SER A 225 6.03 49.98 8.10
CA SER A 225 5.12 48.86 8.37
C SER A 225 5.77 47.47 8.20
N GLY A 226 7.04 47.39 7.81
CA GLY A 226 7.78 46.15 7.55
C GLY A 226 7.51 45.52 6.17
N CYS A 227 6.60 46.11 5.39
CA CYS A 227 6.24 45.68 4.04
C CYS A 227 7.21 46.19 2.97
N PRO A 228 7.48 45.42 1.89
CA PRO A 228 8.28 45.91 0.77
C PRO A 228 7.59 47.06 0.05
N ALA A 229 8.39 48.04 -0.40
CA ALA A 229 7.89 49.28 -1.04
C ALA A 229 7.21 49.04 -2.40
N ASP A 230 7.66 48.04 -3.16
CA ASP A 230 6.98 47.54 -4.36
C ASP A 230 7.11 46.01 -4.41
N LEU A 231 5.99 45.35 -4.62
CA LEU A 231 5.86 43.89 -4.68
C LEU A 231 6.07 43.33 -6.09
N ASN A 232 6.01 44.20 -7.10
CA ASN A 232 6.18 43.86 -8.51
C ASN A 232 7.62 44.07 -8.99
N ASP A 233 8.36 45.01 -8.37
CA ASP A 233 9.76 45.31 -8.70
C ASP A 233 10.71 44.99 -7.53
N VAL A 234 11.01 43.71 -7.36
CA VAL A 234 11.93 43.23 -6.32
C VAL A 234 13.36 43.30 -6.86
N ASN A 235 14.04 44.43 -6.62
CA ASN A 235 15.41 44.67 -7.10
C ASN A 235 16.43 43.62 -6.62
N THR A 236 16.27 43.06 -5.42
CA THR A 236 17.21 42.09 -4.82
C THR A 236 16.45 40.97 -4.10
N PRO A 237 16.62 39.69 -4.48
CA PRO A 237 16.10 38.56 -3.72
C PRO A 237 16.87 38.37 -2.41
N PHE A 238 16.23 37.75 -1.41
CA PHE A 238 16.83 37.53 -0.08
C PHE A 238 17.77 36.32 -0.11
N GLU A 239 19.06 36.57 -0.28
CA GLU A 239 20.11 35.55 -0.29
C GLU A 239 20.42 35.06 1.14
N LEU A 240 20.46 33.73 1.34
CA LEU A 240 20.93 33.11 2.58
C LEU A 240 22.46 33.14 2.64
N TYR A 241 23.02 34.34 2.84
CA TYR A 241 24.46 34.57 2.96
C TYR A 241 24.77 35.56 4.08
N LEU A 242 25.80 35.23 4.88
CA LEU A 242 26.25 36.06 5.99
C LEU A 242 27.73 36.37 5.82
N ALA A 243 28.07 37.63 5.58
CA ALA A 243 29.45 38.06 5.44
C ALA A 243 30.25 37.79 6.74
N PRO A 244 31.53 37.38 6.67
CA PRO A 244 32.39 37.25 7.84
C PRO A 244 32.72 38.62 8.46
N ASN A 245 32.73 38.70 9.79
CA ASN A 245 33.00 39.93 10.55
C ASN A 245 34.50 40.31 10.60
N HIS A 246 35.40 39.40 10.20
CA HIS A 246 36.83 39.68 10.24
C HIS A 246 37.23 40.65 9.13
N THR A 247 37.58 41.87 9.56
CA THR A 247 38.45 42.81 8.86
C THR A 247 39.86 42.22 8.70
N ASP A 248 39.99 41.14 7.93
CA ASP A 248 41.23 40.91 7.18
C ASP A 248 41.09 41.71 5.89
N SER A 249 41.39 43.00 6.04
CA SER A 249 41.54 44.05 5.03
C SER A 249 42.66 43.76 4.01
N SER A 250 42.75 42.51 3.54
CA SER A 250 43.66 42.05 2.50
C SER A 250 42.99 41.10 1.49
N SER A 251 41.76 40.63 1.74
CA SER A 251 40.98 39.86 0.75
C SER A 251 39.78 40.62 0.16
N ALA A 252 39.24 41.62 0.87
CA ALA A 252 38.12 42.44 0.40
C ALA A 252 38.54 43.69 -0.43
N LEU A 253 39.82 44.10 -0.38
CA LEU A 253 40.32 45.26 -1.13
C LEU A 253 40.91 44.92 -2.50
N ALA A 254 40.90 43.65 -2.92
CA ALA A 254 41.54 43.28 -4.18
C ALA A 254 40.68 43.62 -5.41
N TYR A 255 39.34 43.69 -5.34
CA TYR A 255 38.50 43.94 -6.52
C TYR A 255 37.10 44.54 -6.18
N PRO A 256 36.97 45.87 -6.05
CA PRO A 256 35.67 46.53 -5.81
C PRO A 256 34.66 46.41 -6.98
N LEU A 257 35.08 45.86 -8.12
CA LEU A 257 34.29 45.67 -9.34
C LEU A 257 34.18 44.19 -9.77
N SER A 258 34.62 43.24 -8.94
CA SER A 258 34.53 41.81 -9.26
C SER A 258 33.56 41.11 -8.32
N SER A 259 32.63 40.34 -8.88
CA SER A 259 31.70 39.46 -8.15
C SER A 259 32.38 38.23 -7.53
N TYR A 260 33.69 38.29 -7.29
CA TYR A 260 34.53 37.18 -6.83
C TYR A 260 34.65 37.20 -5.31
N HIS A 261 33.95 36.28 -4.64
CA HIS A 261 34.18 35.92 -3.24
C HIS A 261 34.89 34.56 -3.17
N PRO A 262 36.03 34.45 -2.45
CA PRO A 262 36.74 33.18 -2.32
C PRO A 262 35.87 32.11 -1.64
N PRO A 263 36.11 30.81 -1.90
CA PRO A 263 35.46 29.74 -1.17
C PRO A 263 35.89 29.80 0.30
N GLU A 264 34.96 30.14 1.18
CA GLU A 264 35.16 30.11 2.63
C GLU A 264 35.56 28.68 3.02
N ARG A 265 36.69 28.54 3.72
CA ARG A 265 36.92 27.34 4.55
C ARG A 265 35.72 27.28 5.50
N GLU A 266 35.05 26.14 5.54
CA GLU A 266 34.01 25.84 6.53
C GLU A 266 34.65 25.83 7.92
N ILE A 267 34.87 27.01 8.49
CA ILE A 267 35.27 27.13 9.88
C ILE A 267 33.97 27.36 10.62
N ASP A 268 33.57 26.38 11.44
CA ASP A 268 32.49 26.45 12.43
C ASP A 268 32.83 27.49 13.53
N LEU A 269 33.09 28.73 13.13
CA LEU A 269 33.33 29.86 14.02
C LEU A 269 31.96 30.48 14.36
N ASP A 270 31.53 30.28 15.61
CA ASP A 270 30.33 30.90 16.17
C ASP A 270 30.64 32.37 16.51
N ASP A 271 30.80 33.21 15.48
CA ASP A 271 31.18 34.63 15.59
C ASP A 271 30.07 35.51 16.21
N GLY A 272 28.96 34.92 16.67
CA GLY A 272 27.77 35.64 17.15
C GLY A 272 27.03 36.43 16.06
N ALA A 273 27.44 36.31 14.79
CA ALA A 273 26.81 37.00 13.67
C ALA A 273 25.39 36.45 13.43
N THR A 274 24.42 37.37 13.33
CA THR A 274 23.00 37.05 13.13
C THR A 274 22.45 37.76 11.90
N MET A 275 21.44 37.16 11.29
CA MET A 275 20.66 37.72 10.18
C MET A 275 19.22 37.89 10.60
N GLU A 276 18.56 38.97 10.19
CA GLU A 276 17.12 39.09 10.33
C GLU A 276 16.42 38.72 9.02
N ILE A 277 15.51 37.74 9.09
CA ILE A 277 14.64 37.33 7.99
C ILE A 277 13.23 37.87 8.27
N PRO A 278 12.82 38.96 7.61
CA PRO A 278 11.50 39.52 7.78
C PRO A 278 10.46 38.88 6.85
N TYR A 279 9.41 38.31 7.44
CA TYR A 279 8.32 37.61 6.77
C TYR A 279 7.09 38.50 6.58
N THR A 280 6.50 38.44 5.39
CA THR A 280 5.30 39.21 5.02
C THR A 280 4.35 38.32 4.22
N TYR A 281 3.06 38.68 4.22
CA TYR A 281 2.06 37.96 3.43
C TYR A 281 1.05 38.92 2.80
N SER A 282 0.41 38.46 1.73
CA SER A 282 -0.71 39.16 1.08
C SER A 282 -1.88 38.19 0.96
N VAL A 283 -3.11 38.70 0.99
CA VAL A 283 -4.32 37.88 0.89
C VAL A 283 -5.22 38.44 -0.20
N TYR A 284 -5.64 37.59 -1.13
CA TYR A 284 -6.58 37.94 -2.19
C TYR A 284 -7.72 36.93 -2.29
N PHE A 285 -8.94 37.42 -2.41
CA PHE A 285 -10.13 36.61 -2.65
C PHE A 285 -10.57 36.74 -4.11
N ARG A 286 -10.68 35.61 -4.81
CA ARG A 286 -11.10 35.56 -6.21
C ARG A 286 -12.34 34.69 -6.36
N GLU A 287 -13.41 35.25 -6.93
CA GLU A 287 -14.63 34.47 -7.21
C GLU A 287 -14.40 33.54 -8.42
N ASP A 288 -14.76 32.27 -8.28
CA ASP A 288 -14.67 31.27 -9.35
C ASP A 288 -15.96 30.44 -9.41
N GLU A 289 -16.77 30.69 -10.44
CA GLU A 289 -18.05 30.01 -10.64
C GLU A 289 -17.93 28.66 -11.37
N LYS A 290 -16.76 28.36 -11.95
CA LYS A 290 -16.58 27.15 -12.76
C LYS A 290 -16.46 25.88 -11.91
N VAL A 291 -15.95 26.02 -10.69
CA VAL A 291 -15.70 24.91 -9.78
C VAL A 291 -16.87 24.76 -8.82
N GLU A 292 -17.45 23.56 -8.76
CA GLU A 292 -18.42 23.20 -7.73
C GLU A 292 -17.71 22.78 -6.44
N TRP A 293 -18.31 23.05 -5.28
CA TRP A 293 -17.71 22.66 -3.99
C TRP A 293 -17.44 21.15 -3.90
N ARG A 294 -18.29 20.29 -4.49
CA ARG A 294 -18.09 18.84 -4.50
C ARG A 294 -16.84 18.41 -5.30
N ASN A 295 -16.51 19.17 -6.34
CA ASN A 295 -15.43 18.87 -7.29
C ASN A 295 -14.17 19.72 -7.02
N ARG A 296 -14.12 20.43 -5.90
CA ARG A 296 -13.00 21.33 -5.55
C ARG A 296 -11.64 20.64 -5.43
N TRP A 297 -11.65 19.34 -5.14
CA TRP A 297 -10.44 18.53 -5.06
C TRP A 297 -9.88 18.16 -6.45
N ASP A 298 -10.70 18.21 -7.51
CA ASP A 298 -10.28 17.84 -8.87
C ASP A 298 -9.14 18.73 -9.39
N LEU A 299 -9.10 19.99 -8.94
CA LEU A 299 -8.00 20.94 -9.22
C LEU A 299 -6.63 20.37 -8.82
N TYR A 300 -6.58 19.56 -7.75
CA TYR A 300 -5.37 18.99 -7.19
C TYR A 300 -5.06 17.59 -7.75
N PHE A 301 -5.92 17.03 -8.61
CA PHE A 301 -5.76 15.71 -9.22
C PHE A 301 -5.38 15.75 -10.72
N VAL A 302 -5.26 16.94 -11.32
CA VAL A 302 -5.14 17.15 -12.79
C VAL A 302 -3.99 16.38 -13.46
N ASN A 303 -2.89 16.10 -12.76
CA ASN A 303 -1.78 15.30 -13.32
C ASN A 303 -2.15 13.83 -13.60
N GLN A 304 -3.29 13.32 -13.10
CA GLN A 304 -3.71 11.92 -13.27
C GLN A 304 -4.63 11.69 -14.48
N GLU A 305 -5.19 12.73 -15.12
CA GLU A 305 -6.07 12.56 -16.29
C GLU A 305 -5.35 11.92 -17.48
N GLU A 306 -4.07 12.25 -17.69
CA GLU A 306 -3.23 11.63 -18.72
C GLU A 306 -2.90 10.15 -18.41
N GLY A 307 -2.98 9.76 -17.13
CA GLY A 307 -2.80 8.37 -16.66
C GLY A 307 -3.99 7.47 -16.93
N SER A 308 -5.21 8.00 -17.10
CA SER A 308 -6.44 7.19 -17.28
C SER A 308 -6.35 6.20 -18.44
N ARG A 309 -5.76 6.62 -19.57
CA ARG A 309 -5.54 5.74 -20.73
C ARG A 309 -4.62 4.57 -20.41
N ILE A 310 -3.59 4.82 -19.59
CA ILE A 310 -2.62 3.79 -19.20
C ILE A 310 -3.25 2.82 -18.20
N HIS A 311 -4.09 3.30 -17.27
CA HIS A 311 -4.87 2.44 -16.37
C HIS A 311 -5.80 1.49 -17.14
N TRP A 312 -6.47 1.98 -18.20
CA TRP A 312 -7.31 1.11 -19.04
C TRP A 312 -6.49 0.05 -19.78
N LEU A 313 -5.32 0.43 -20.32
CA LEU A 313 -4.39 -0.53 -20.94
C LEU A 313 -3.95 -1.62 -19.96
N ALA A 314 -3.69 -1.27 -18.69
CA ALA A 314 -3.33 -2.22 -17.64
C ALA A 314 -4.46 -3.22 -17.36
N ILE A 315 -5.71 -2.76 -17.32
CA ILE A 315 -6.89 -3.62 -17.13
C ILE A 315 -7.04 -4.60 -18.29
N VAL A 316 -6.94 -4.12 -19.53
CA VAL A 316 -7.09 -4.97 -20.72
C VAL A 316 -6.00 -6.04 -20.76
N ASN A 317 -4.74 -5.67 -20.50
CA ASN A 317 -3.63 -6.63 -20.43
C ASN A 317 -3.86 -7.71 -19.35
N SER A 318 -4.29 -7.29 -18.16
CA SER A 318 -4.59 -8.19 -17.05
C SER A 318 -5.75 -9.15 -17.36
N LEU A 319 -6.80 -8.68 -18.06
CA LEU A 319 -7.92 -9.50 -18.50
C LEU A 319 -7.50 -10.56 -19.54
N ILE A 320 -6.59 -10.22 -20.46
CA ILE A 320 -6.07 -11.17 -21.45
C ILE A 320 -5.30 -12.29 -20.76
N ILE A 321 -4.39 -11.93 -19.83
CA ILE A 321 -3.60 -12.90 -19.08
C ILE A 321 -4.50 -13.82 -18.24
N SER A 322 -5.45 -13.24 -17.50
CA SER A 322 -6.40 -14.03 -16.69
C SER A 322 -7.28 -14.91 -17.58
N GLY A 323 -7.80 -14.42 -18.70
CA GLY A 323 -8.64 -15.21 -19.60
C GLY A 323 -7.91 -16.43 -20.20
N LEU A 324 -6.63 -16.28 -20.57
CA LEU A 324 -5.80 -17.40 -21.03
C LEU A 324 -5.59 -18.45 -19.93
N LEU A 325 -5.31 -18.00 -18.70
CA LEU A 325 -5.15 -18.88 -17.54
C LEU A 325 -6.46 -19.59 -17.16
N SER A 326 -7.59 -18.88 -17.17
CA SER A 326 -8.92 -19.46 -16.98
C SER A 326 -9.18 -20.59 -17.98
N GLY A 327 -8.79 -20.40 -19.25
CA GLY A 327 -8.89 -21.43 -20.29
C GLY A 327 -8.07 -22.69 -19.96
N ILE A 328 -6.85 -22.53 -19.45
CA ILE A 328 -6.00 -23.66 -19.02
C ILE A 328 -6.62 -24.38 -17.82
N VAL A 329 -7.07 -23.64 -16.81
CA VAL A 329 -7.71 -24.23 -15.61
C VAL A 329 -9.00 -24.96 -15.98
N ALA A 330 -9.84 -24.37 -16.85
CA ALA A 330 -11.04 -25.00 -17.36
C ALA A 330 -10.73 -26.28 -18.14
N MET A 331 -9.66 -26.29 -18.94
CA MET A 331 -9.19 -27.49 -19.65
C MET A 331 -8.75 -28.58 -18.67
N ILE A 332 -7.99 -28.23 -17.61
CA ILE A 332 -7.60 -29.18 -16.55
C ILE A 332 -8.84 -29.78 -15.88
N LEU A 333 -9.80 -28.96 -15.45
CA LEU A 333 -11.04 -29.41 -14.81
C LEU A 333 -11.92 -30.24 -15.76
N ALA A 334 -12.02 -29.86 -17.03
CA ALA A 334 -12.77 -30.62 -18.03
C ALA A 334 -12.11 -31.97 -18.31
N ARG A 335 -10.78 -32.02 -18.38
CA ARG A 335 -10.02 -33.28 -18.55
C ARG A 335 -10.21 -34.22 -17.36
N THR A 336 -10.16 -33.72 -16.13
CA THR A 336 -10.38 -34.56 -14.94
C THR A 336 -11.80 -35.13 -14.92
N VAL A 337 -12.82 -34.30 -15.18
CA VAL A 337 -14.23 -34.73 -15.22
C VAL A 337 -14.52 -35.70 -16.38
N ARG A 338 -14.00 -35.46 -17.59
CA ARG A 338 -14.21 -36.35 -18.74
C ARG A 338 -13.54 -37.71 -18.53
N GLY A 339 -12.37 -37.74 -17.88
CA GLY A 339 -11.71 -38.98 -17.48
C GLY A 339 -12.60 -39.83 -16.56
N ASP A 340 -13.31 -39.19 -15.64
CA ASP A 340 -14.23 -39.86 -14.72
C ASP A 340 -15.50 -40.38 -15.42
N ILE A 341 -16.06 -39.64 -16.38
CA ILE A 341 -17.24 -40.13 -17.16
C ILE A 341 -16.87 -41.36 -17.99
N LYS A 342 -15.68 -41.39 -18.61
CA LYS A 342 -15.21 -42.57 -19.36
C LYS A 342 -14.99 -43.77 -18.44
N ALA A 343 -14.43 -43.56 -17.24
CA ALA A 343 -14.28 -44.63 -16.24
C ALA A 343 -15.64 -45.17 -15.78
N TYR A 344 -16.60 -44.29 -15.45
CA TYR A 344 -17.96 -44.69 -15.07
C TYR A 344 -18.67 -45.48 -16.17
N THR A 345 -18.56 -45.02 -17.43
CA THR A 345 -19.16 -45.71 -18.58
C THR A 345 -18.53 -47.10 -18.79
N LYS A 346 -17.22 -47.24 -18.55
CA LYS A 346 -16.49 -48.51 -18.63
C LYS A 346 -16.89 -49.48 -17.52
N ASP A 347 -17.08 -49.00 -16.29
CA ASP A 347 -17.54 -49.83 -15.17
C ASP A 347 -18.99 -50.30 -15.37
N VAL A 348 -19.88 -49.41 -15.82
CA VAL A 348 -21.28 -49.76 -16.15
C VAL A 348 -21.34 -50.75 -17.33
N SER A 349 -20.50 -50.57 -18.35
CA SER A 349 -20.43 -51.51 -19.49
C SER A 349 -19.73 -52.84 -19.13
N GLY A 350 -18.93 -52.86 -18.04
CA GLY A 350 -18.21 -54.02 -17.55
C GLY A 350 -19.05 -54.95 -16.65
N GLU A 351 -20.10 -54.44 -16.02
CA GLU A 351 -21.06 -55.26 -15.25
C GLU A 351 -22.00 -56.08 -16.15
N ASP A 352 -22.34 -55.59 -17.33
CA ASP A 352 -23.17 -56.34 -18.31
C ASP A 352 -22.41 -57.49 -19.01
N GLY A 353 -21.08 -57.51 -18.91
CA GLY A 353 -20.21 -58.52 -19.56
C GLY A 353 -19.96 -59.80 -18.73
N LYS A 354 -20.27 -59.81 -17.43
CA LYS A 354 -19.97 -60.95 -16.54
C LYS A 354 -21.17 -61.88 -16.31
N LEU A 355 -21.83 -62.31 -17.38
CA LEU A 355 -22.78 -63.44 -17.33
C LEU A 355 -22.59 -64.49 -18.44
N LYS A 356 -21.61 -64.35 -19.33
CA LYS A 356 -21.31 -65.36 -20.36
C LYS A 356 -19.81 -65.56 -20.60
N SER A 357 -19.11 -66.18 -19.66
CA SER A 357 -18.03 -67.12 -20.01
C SER A 357 -17.61 -67.95 -18.79
N LYS A 358 -18.38 -69.01 -18.50
CA LYS A 358 -17.88 -70.10 -17.68
C LYS A 358 -18.46 -71.42 -18.20
N ARG A 359 -17.84 -71.97 -19.24
CA ARG A 359 -18.06 -73.37 -19.63
C ARG A 359 -16.75 -74.05 -20.08
N ARG A 360 -16.06 -74.57 -19.05
CA ARG A 360 -15.62 -75.97 -18.94
C ARG A 360 -14.73 -76.55 -20.06
N SER A 361 -13.43 -76.70 -19.77
CA SER A 361 -12.62 -77.84 -20.24
C SER A 361 -11.56 -78.23 -19.18
N ARG A 362 -11.38 -79.55 -19.02
CA ARG A 362 -10.64 -80.29 -17.96
C ARG A 362 -9.11 -80.20 -18.09
N PRO A 363 -8.36 -80.62 -17.05
CA PRO A 363 -6.90 -80.56 -17.01
C PRO A 363 -6.25 -81.82 -17.63
N GLY A 364 -5.13 -81.64 -18.31
CA GLY A 364 -4.26 -82.71 -18.82
C GLY A 364 -2.80 -82.38 -18.50
N SER A 365 -2.15 -83.33 -17.83
CA SER A 365 -0.78 -83.29 -17.29
C SER A 365 0.32 -83.18 -18.34
N GLY A 366 1.45 -82.58 -17.98
CA GLY A 366 2.71 -82.77 -18.70
C GLY A 366 3.83 -81.86 -18.21
N ALA A 367 4.76 -82.42 -17.42
CA ALA A 367 5.94 -81.73 -16.90
C ALA A 367 7.05 -81.59 -17.95
N ARG A 368 7.79 -80.46 -17.93
CA ARG A 368 9.27 -80.37 -17.89
C ARG A 368 9.75 -78.95 -18.25
N SER A 369 10.54 -78.36 -17.35
CA SER A 369 11.57 -77.35 -17.65
C SER A 369 12.88 -78.06 -18.05
N PRO A 370 14.00 -77.36 -18.29
CA PRO A 370 14.27 -76.16 -19.12
C PRO A 370 15.46 -76.43 -20.08
N LYS A 371 15.85 -75.47 -20.95
CA LYS A 371 17.27 -75.17 -21.28
C LYS A 371 17.46 -74.00 -22.27
N THR A 372 18.12 -72.97 -21.75
CA THR A 372 19.32 -72.24 -22.28
C THR A 372 19.77 -72.43 -23.73
N GLY A 373 20.10 -71.31 -24.40
CA GLY A 373 20.96 -71.32 -25.60
C GLY A 373 21.10 -69.96 -26.30
N GLU A 374 22.13 -69.23 -25.90
CA GLU A 374 22.87 -68.13 -26.56
C GLU A 374 22.70 -67.78 -28.07
N LYS A 375 22.90 -66.46 -28.30
CA LYS A 375 23.76 -65.80 -29.32
C LYS A 375 23.22 -65.38 -30.69
N THR A 376 23.14 -64.05 -30.83
CA THR A 376 23.72 -63.16 -31.87
C THR A 376 23.58 -63.52 -33.36
N GLY A 377 23.03 -62.59 -34.14
CA GLY A 377 23.24 -62.54 -35.60
C GLY A 377 22.39 -61.48 -36.29
N LEU A 378 23.04 -60.41 -36.73
CA LEU A 378 22.53 -59.28 -37.50
C LEU A 378 22.29 -59.68 -38.97
N GLY A 379 21.22 -59.20 -39.63
CA GLY A 379 21.22 -59.05 -41.09
C GLY A 379 19.88 -59.21 -41.84
N LEU A 380 19.42 -58.07 -42.38
CA LEU A 380 19.00 -57.87 -43.79
C LEU A 380 17.55 -58.23 -44.23
N LEU A 381 16.81 -57.14 -44.49
CA LEU A 381 15.75 -56.91 -45.49
C LEU A 381 15.00 -58.13 -46.07
N ASP A 382 13.72 -58.21 -45.74
CA ASP A 382 12.71 -58.52 -46.76
C ASP A 382 11.52 -57.57 -46.62
N GLN A 383 10.97 -57.19 -47.76
CA GLN A 383 10.07 -56.06 -47.97
C GLN A 383 8.67 -56.58 -48.31
N VAL A 384 7.66 -55.90 -47.76
CA VAL A 384 6.26 -55.86 -48.22
C VAL A 384 5.41 -57.12 -47.99
N ASP A 385 4.51 -57.03 -47.01
CA ASP A 385 3.09 -57.20 -47.27
C ASP A 385 2.30 -56.25 -46.36
N THR A 386 1.64 -55.30 -47.00
CA THR A 386 0.60 -54.41 -46.47
C THR A 386 -0.64 -55.21 -46.14
N GLU A 387 -1.21 -55.04 -44.94
CA GLU A 387 -2.64 -54.77 -44.75
C GLU A 387 -2.98 -54.50 -43.26
N ASN A 388 -3.56 -53.32 -43.02
CA ASN A 388 -4.45 -52.94 -41.92
C ASN A 388 -4.12 -53.39 -40.49
N ASP A 389 -3.43 -52.52 -39.74
CA ASP A 389 -3.65 -52.29 -38.31
C ASP A 389 -3.11 -50.90 -37.91
N ALA A 390 -3.61 -49.87 -38.59
CA ALA A 390 -3.48 -48.49 -38.17
C ALA A 390 -4.87 -48.03 -37.70
N ASP A 391 -5.16 -48.20 -36.40
CA ASP A 391 -6.10 -47.36 -35.62
C ASP A 391 -6.40 -47.93 -34.21
N VAL A 392 -5.39 -48.38 -33.45
CA VAL A 392 -5.59 -48.64 -32.00
C VAL A 392 -4.44 -48.17 -31.10
N SER A 393 -3.21 -47.95 -31.57
CA SER A 393 -2.09 -47.76 -30.63
C SER A 393 -1.70 -46.32 -30.26
N SER A 394 -2.24 -45.26 -30.88
CA SER A 394 -1.85 -43.87 -30.51
C SER A 394 -2.67 -43.26 -29.37
N ASP A 395 -3.91 -43.73 -29.19
CA ASP A 395 -4.79 -43.26 -28.12
C ASP A 395 -4.51 -43.97 -26.79
N ASP A 396 -3.99 -45.21 -26.85
CA ASP A 396 -3.62 -45.99 -25.67
C ASP A 396 -2.26 -45.58 -25.07
N GLU A 397 -1.29 -45.15 -25.89
CA GLU A 397 -0.02 -44.58 -25.38
C GLU A 397 -0.23 -43.21 -24.70
N GLN A 398 -1.27 -42.45 -25.09
CA GLN A 398 -1.71 -41.25 -24.37
C GLN A 398 -2.52 -41.56 -23.10
N LEU A 399 -3.01 -42.79 -22.95
CA LEU A 399 -3.70 -43.28 -21.76
C LEU A 399 -2.75 -43.93 -20.75
N GLU A 400 -1.56 -44.39 -21.15
CA GLU A 400 -0.53 -44.97 -20.27
C GLU A 400 0.27 -43.94 -19.45
N ASP A 401 0.19 -42.64 -19.77
CA ASP A 401 0.44 -41.53 -18.83
C ASP A 401 -0.73 -41.42 -17.82
N ILE A 402 -0.99 -42.51 -17.09
CA ILE A 402 -2.07 -42.68 -16.10
C ILE A 402 -1.82 -41.72 -14.93
N THR A 403 -2.16 -40.46 -15.14
CA THR A 403 -2.36 -39.37 -14.17
C THR A 403 -1.67 -39.61 -12.82
N GLY A 404 -0.35 -39.34 -12.73
CA GLY A 404 0.43 -39.56 -11.50
C GLY A 404 -0.20 -38.96 -10.23
N TRP A 405 -1.06 -37.95 -10.38
CA TRP A 405 -1.86 -37.41 -9.30
C TRP A 405 -2.87 -38.42 -8.70
N LYS A 406 -3.54 -39.27 -9.49
CA LYS A 406 -4.49 -40.29 -8.97
C LYS A 406 -3.80 -41.30 -8.04
N LEU A 407 -2.53 -41.59 -8.28
CA LEU A 407 -1.72 -42.48 -7.45
C LEU A 407 -1.45 -41.90 -6.05
N LEU A 408 -1.60 -40.60 -5.86
CA LEU A 408 -1.33 -39.92 -4.59
C LEU A 408 -2.54 -39.86 -3.65
N HIS A 409 -3.68 -40.49 -3.99
CA HIS A 409 -4.91 -40.42 -3.18
C HIS A 409 -4.70 -40.78 -1.69
N GLY A 410 -3.73 -41.65 -1.39
CA GLY A 410 -3.36 -42.06 -0.04
C GLY A 410 -2.39 -41.12 0.70
N ASP A 411 -1.70 -40.18 0.05
CA ASP A 411 -0.67 -39.35 0.69
C ASP A 411 -0.93 -37.83 0.59
N VAL A 412 -1.85 -37.40 -0.27
CA VAL A 412 -2.15 -35.97 -0.53
C VAL A 412 -2.59 -35.18 0.70
N PHE A 413 -3.34 -35.79 1.62
CA PHE A 413 -3.86 -35.10 2.82
C PHE A 413 -2.97 -35.31 4.06
N ARG A 414 -1.73 -35.78 3.89
CA ARG A 414 -0.77 -35.89 5.00
C ARG A 414 -0.48 -34.51 5.58
N PRO A 415 -0.43 -34.35 6.93
CA PRO A 415 -0.16 -33.06 7.54
C PRO A 415 1.22 -32.54 7.11
N PRO A 416 1.35 -31.24 6.81
CA PRO A 416 2.60 -30.66 6.33
C PRO A 416 3.67 -30.62 7.43
N PRO A 417 4.96 -30.66 7.06
CA PRO A 417 6.05 -30.35 7.99
C PRO A 417 5.84 -28.94 8.55
N TYR A 418 6.07 -28.72 9.84
CA TYR A 418 5.84 -27.42 10.49
C TYR A 418 4.43 -26.82 10.32
N GLY A 419 3.37 -27.64 10.21
CA GLY A 419 1.99 -27.17 10.08
C GLY A 419 1.49 -26.22 11.18
N HIS A 420 2.14 -26.23 12.35
CA HIS A 420 1.87 -25.30 13.46
C HIS A 420 2.28 -23.84 13.17
N LEU A 421 3.13 -23.59 12.16
CA LEU A 421 3.48 -22.25 11.70
C LEU A 421 2.64 -21.83 10.48
N LEU A 422 2.35 -22.78 9.58
CA LEU A 422 1.56 -22.53 8.39
C LEU A 422 0.13 -22.05 8.72
N ALA A 423 -0.51 -22.66 9.73
CA ALA A 423 -1.86 -22.28 10.14
C ALA A 423 -1.96 -20.80 10.65
N PRO A 424 -1.06 -20.33 11.55
CA PRO A 424 -0.98 -18.91 11.92
C PRO A 424 -0.70 -17.95 10.76
N LEU A 425 0.14 -18.35 9.79
CA LEU A 425 0.44 -17.54 8.60
C LEU A 425 -0.81 -17.37 7.71
N ILE A 426 -1.56 -18.45 7.50
CA ILE A 426 -2.83 -18.42 6.75
C ILE A 426 -3.88 -17.56 7.49
N GLY A 427 -3.97 -17.68 8.81
CA GLY A 427 -4.85 -16.82 9.61
C GLY A 427 -4.50 -15.33 9.44
N SER A 428 -3.20 -15.01 9.58
CA SER A 428 -2.71 -13.64 9.40
C SER A 428 -2.94 -13.11 7.98
N GLY A 429 -2.77 -13.94 6.95
CA GLY A 429 -3.07 -13.52 5.58
C GLY A 429 -4.57 -13.34 5.33
N MET A 430 -5.44 -14.15 5.93
CA MET A 430 -6.90 -13.92 5.86
C MET A 430 -7.29 -12.59 6.51
N GLN A 431 -6.66 -12.25 7.63
CA GLN A 431 -6.82 -10.94 8.27
C GLN A 431 -6.53 -9.80 7.30
N LEU A 432 -5.42 -9.90 6.57
CA LEU A 432 -4.99 -8.91 5.58
C LEU A 432 -5.94 -8.86 4.37
N VAL A 433 -6.43 -10.00 3.89
CA VAL A 433 -7.39 -10.07 2.78
C VAL A 433 -8.71 -9.38 3.16
N PHE A 434 -9.26 -9.65 4.34
CA PHE A 434 -10.48 -8.98 4.80
C PHE A 434 -10.29 -7.48 5.01
N MET A 435 -9.15 -7.07 5.56
CA MET A 435 -8.80 -5.66 5.73
C MET A 435 -8.67 -4.95 4.37
N ALA A 436 -7.95 -5.55 3.41
CA ALA A 436 -7.78 -4.99 2.07
C ALA A 436 -9.12 -4.89 1.32
N PHE A 437 -9.94 -5.95 1.36
CA PHE A 437 -11.27 -5.94 0.77
C PHE A 437 -12.17 -4.87 1.38
N GLY A 438 -12.19 -4.74 2.70
CA GLY A 438 -12.97 -3.71 3.39
C GLY A 438 -12.52 -2.30 3.02
N LEU A 439 -11.20 -2.04 2.98
CA LEU A 439 -10.68 -0.73 2.60
C LEU A 439 -11.00 -0.37 1.15
N LEU A 440 -10.78 -1.30 0.21
CA LEU A 440 -11.07 -1.06 -1.20
C LEU A 440 -12.57 -0.89 -1.46
N SER A 441 -13.42 -1.62 -0.74
CA SER A 441 -14.87 -1.47 -0.81
C SER A 441 -15.32 -0.09 -0.30
N LEU A 442 -14.84 0.34 0.88
CA LEU A 442 -15.17 1.67 1.41
C LEU A 442 -14.61 2.81 0.56
N SER A 443 -13.44 2.59 -0.05
CA SER A 443 -12.82 3.57 -0.95
C SER A 443 -13.55 3.68 -2.29
N SER A 444 -13.93 2.55 -2.90
CA SER A 444 -14.71 2.53 -4.15
C SER A 444 -16.13 3.08 -4.00
N LEU A 445 -16.73 2.98 -2.80
CA LEU A 445 -17.99 3.64 -2.46
C LEU A 445 -17.85 5.16 -2.22
N GLY A 446 -16.63 5.70 -2.23
CA GLY A 446 -16.36 7.13 -2.04
C GLY A 446 -16.38 7.60 -0.58
N ILE A 447 -16.49 6.68 0.39
CA ILE A 447 -16.48 7.02 1.83
C ILE A 447 -15.09 7.51 2.24
N LEU A 448 -14.03 6.84 1.75
CA LEU A 448 -12.64 7.22 1.99
C LEU A 448 -12.12 8.21 0.92
N ASN A 449 -12.81 9.35 0.79
CA ASN A 449 -12.38 10.44 -0.08
C ASN A 449 -11.06 11.07 0.46
N PRO A 450 -10.09 11.46 -0.39
CA PRO A 450 -8.90 12.23 0.04
C PRO A 450 -9.19 13.44 0.93
N SER A 451 -10.39 14.01 0.88
CA SER A 451 -10.82 15.06 1.80
C SER A 451 -10.79 14.63 3.28
N PHE A 452 -10.95 13.34 3.58
CA PHE A 452 -10.81 12.78 4.91
C PHE A 452 -9.34 12.42 5.19
N ARG A 453 -8.57 13.43 5.59
CA ARG A 453 -7.13 13.32 5.87
C ARG A 453 -6.85 12.25 6.94
N GLY A 454 -5.88 11.38 6.67
CA GLY A 454 -5.53 10.25 7.56
C GLY A 454 -6.61 9.16 7.67
N GLY A 455 -7.74 9.32 6.99
CA GLY A 455 -8.88 8.39 7.05
C GLY A 455 -8.54 6.98 6.60
N PHE A 456 -7.83 6.86 5.47
CA PHE A 456 -7.42 5.57 4.90
C PHE A 456 -6.59 4.73 5.90
N ILE A 457 -5.63 5.36 6.60
CA ILE A 457 -4.77 4.69 7.58
C ILE A 457 -5.58 4.36 8.85
N SER A 458 -6.37 5.30 9.35
CA SER A 458 -7.19 5.12 10.55
C SER A 458 -8.20 3.97 10.39
N VAL A 459 -8.97 3.99 9.31
CA VAL A 459 -9.95 2.95 8.99
C VAL A 459 -9.25 1.63 8.68
N GLY A 460 -8.07 1.66 8.07
CA GLY A 460 -7.27 0.46 7.80
C GLY A 460 -6.84 -0.26 9.07
N ILE A 461 -6.37 0.48 10.08
CA ILE A 461 -6.04 -0.08 11.39
C ILE A 461 -7.30 -0.59 12.09
N GLY A 462 -8.40 0.18 12.04
CA GLY A 462 -9.69 -0.26 12.58
C GLY A 462 -10.15 -1.60 12.00
N LEU A 463 -10.18 -1.70 10.66
CA LEU A 463 -10.56 -2.92 9.95
C LEU A 463 -9.58 -4.07 10.21
N PHE A 464 -8.28 -3.79 10.31
CA PHE A 464 -7.28 -4.79 10.69
C PHE A 464 -7.59 -5.40 12.05
N ILE A 465 -8.06 -4.60 13.01
CA ILE A 465 -8.39 -5.09 14.35
C ILE A 465 -9.62 -6.01 14.31
N PHE A 466 -10.69 -5.55 13.67
CA PHE A 466 -11.90 -6.36 13.55
C PHE A 466 -11.68 -7.64 12.74
N ALA A 467 -10.80 -7.58 11.73
CA ALA A 467 -10.40 -8.75 10.95
C ALA A 467 -9.65 -9.81 11.78
N GLY A 468 -9.20 -9.48 13.00
CA GLY A 468 -8.62 -10.43 13.95
C GLY A 468 -9.50 -11.65 14.25
N VAL A 469 -10.83 -11.48 14.24
CA VAL A 469 -11.77 -12.60 14.43
C VAL A 469 -11.63 -13.63 13.31
N PHE A 470 -11.53 -13.18 12.05
CA PHE A 470 -11.33 -14.06 10.91
C PHE A 470 -9.95 -14.72 10.94
N SER A 471 -8.92 -13.99 11.39
CA SER A 471 -7.57 -14.52 11.58
C SER A 471 -7.56 -15.74 12.50
N GLY A 472 -8.17 -15.60 13.69
CA GLY A 472 -8.30 -16.69 14.65
C GLY A 472 -9.12 -17.86 14.11
N TYR A 473 -10.23 -17.56 13.43
CA TYR A 473 -11.12 -18.57 12.85
C TYR A 473 -10.40 -19.48 11.85
N PHE A 474 -9.77 -18.90 10.83
CA PHE A 474 -9.09 -19.67 9.78
C PHE A 474 -7.85 -20.37 10.31
N SER A 475 -7.04 -19.71 11.16
CA SER A 475 -5.87 -20.34 11.78
C SER A 475 -6.24 -21.58 12.59
N ALA A 476 -7.22 -21.47 13.49
CA ALA A 476 -7.62 -22.58 14.36
C ALA A 476 -8.25 -23.74 13.58
N ARG A 477 -9.02 -23.43 12.53
CA ARG A 477 -9.64 -24.43 11.67
C ARG A 477 -8.60 -25.22 10.88
N VAL A 478 -7.67 -24.52 10.21
CA VAL A 478 -6.55 -25.14 9.49
C VAL A 478 -5.67 -25.96 10.45
N TYR A 479 -5.36 -25.42 11.63
CA TYR A 479 -4.57 -26.14 12.64
C TYR A 479 -5.23 -27.45 13.09
N LYS A 480 -6.55 -27.45 13.24
CA LYS A 480 -7.32 -28.67 13.54
C LYS A 480 -7.29 -29.66 12.38
N THR A 481 -7.29 -29.19 11.13
CA THR A 481 -7.17 -30.07 9.94
C THR A 481 -5.82 -30.77 9.87
N PHE A 482 -4.77 -30.18 10.43
CA PHE A 482 -3.45 -30.80 10.54
C PHE A 482 -3.33 -31.77 11.74
N GLY A 483 -4.40 -31.99 12.51
CA GLY A 483 -4.39 -32.85 13.70
C GLY A 483 -3.82 -32.18 14.96
N GLY A 484 -3.71 -30.85 14.98
CA GLY A 484 -3.18 -30.11 16.13
C GLY A 484 -4.14 -30.07 17.33
N LEU A 485 -3.69 -30.51 18.50
CA LEU A 485 -4.52 -30.55 19.73
C LEU A 485 -4.47 -29.24 20.54
N ASN A 486 -3.30 -28.58 20.57
CA ASN A 486 -3.04 -27.41 21.42
C ASN A 486 -3.49 -26.08 20.78
N TRP A 487 -4.80 -25.89 20.61
CA TRP A 487 -5.37 -24.70 19.95
C TRP A 487 -5.04 -23.37 20.66
N ARG A 488 -4.89 -23.37 21.99
CA ARG A 488 -4.51 -22.16 22.76
C ARG A 488 -3.13 -21.65 22.37
N LYS A 489 -2.15 -22.54 22.20
CA LYS A 489 -0.79 -22.18 21.76
C LYS A 489 -0.81 -21.65 20.33
N ASN A 490 -1.56 -22.29 19.43
CA ASN A 490 -1.73 -21.81 18.05
C ASN A 490 -2.35 -20.41 17.98
N THR A 491 -3.34 -20.14 18.83
CA THR A 491 -3.99 -18.83 18.95
C THR A 491 -3.00 -17.74 19.36
N LEU A 492 -2.18 -18.02 20.38
CA LEU A 492 -1.17 -17.08 20.86
C LEU A 492 -0.14 -16.77 19.77
N ILE A 493 0.35 -17.78 19.05
CA ILE A 493 1.27 -17.58 17.92
C ILE A 493 0.60 -16.74 16.82
N THR A 494 -0.67 -16.99 16.50
CA THR A 494 -1.42 -16.22 15.49
C THR A 494 -1.58 -14.75 15.89
N ALA A 495 -1.89 -14.49 17.16
CA ALA A 495 -2.09 -13.13 17.66
C ALA A 495 -0.79 -12.32 17.76
N ILE A 496 0.36 -12.98 17.95
CA ILE A 496 1.64 -12.32 18.20
C ILE A 496 2.53 -12.25 16.96
N LEU A 497 2.57 -13.29 16.12
CA LEU A 497 3.59 -13.43 15.08
C LEU A 497 3.61 -12.24 14.12
N PHE A 498 2.50 -11.99 13.41
CA PHE A 498 2.48 -10.93 12.40
C PHE A 498 2.38 -9.52 13.01
N PRO A 499 1.43 -9.22 13.92
CA PRO A 499 1.34 -7.89 14.53
C PRO A 499 2.58 -7.52 15.37
N GLY A 500 3.18 -8.50 16.06
CA GLY A 500 4.38 -8.29 16.86
C GLY A 500 5.60 -8.00 16.01
N LEU A 501 5.83 -8.74 14.92
CA LEU A 501 6.91 -8.44 13.97
C LEU A 501 6.75 -7.04 13.35
N LEU A 502 5.52 -6.66 12.97
CA LEU A 502 5.24 -5.34 12.42
C LEU A 502 5.49 -4.24 13.46
N PHE A 503 5.01 -4.42 14.69
CA PHE A 503 5.25 -3.46 15.77
C PHE A 503 6.73 -3.32 16.11
N SER A 504 7.47 -4.43 16.23
CA SER A 504 8.92 -4.40 16.49
C SER A 504 9.68 -3.65 15.39
N LEU A 505 9.35 -3.88 14.12
CA LEU A 505 9.96 -3.16 13.02
C LEU A 505 9.64 -1.66 13.07
N VAL A 506 8.36 -1.30 13.25
CA VAL A 506 7.94 0.11 13.37
C VAL A 506 8.63 0.78 14.56
N PHE A 507 8.77 0.09 15.69
CA PHE A 507 9.47 0.60 16.87
C PHE A 507 10.95 0.88 16.57
N ILE A 508 11.66 -0.05 15.91
CA ILE A 508 13.06 0.15 15.51
C ILE A 508 13.20 1.34 14.56
N LEU A 509 12.35 1.43 13.54
CA LEU A 509 12.35 2.58 12.62
C LEU A 509 12.07 3.89 13.36
N ASN A 510 11.15 3.87 14.32
CA ASN A 510 10.82 5.04 15.12
C ASN A 510 12.03 5.55 15.93
N LEU A 511 12.92 4.67 16.41
CA LEU A 511 14.15 5.10 17.09
C LEU A 511 15.08 5.89 16.18
N PHE A 512 15.25 5.48 14.91
CA PHE A 512 16.06 6.21 13.94
C PHE A 512 15.45 7.56 13.58
N VAL A 513 14.13 7.61 13.41
CA VAL A 513 13.39 8.84 13.10
C VAL A 513 13.43 9.82 14.27
N TRP A 514 13.32 9.31 15.50
CA TRP A 514 13.43 10.10 16.72
C TRP A 514 14.83 10.70 16.90
N ALA A 515 15.88 9.92 16.60
CA ALA A 515 17.27 10.41 16.60
C ALA A 515 17.50 11.57 15.61
N GLN A 516 16.70 11.66 14.53
CA GLN A 516 16.77 12.73 13.53
C GLN A 516 15.82 13.91 13.82
N ALA A 517 15.13 13.91 14.97
CA ALA A 517 14.13 14.92 15.35
C ALA A 517 13.08 15.18 14.25
N SER A 518 12.67 14.13 13.52
CA SER A 518 11.68 14.26 12.45
C SER A 518 10.25 14.22 12.99
N SER A 519 9.36 14.99 12.37
CA SER A 519 7.91 14.99 12.65
C SER A 519 7.22 13.65 12.37
N THR A 520 7.83 12.79 11.56
CA THR A 520 7.36 11.41 11.33
C THR A 520 7.56 10.51 12.55
N ALA A 521 8.30 10.95 13.57
CA ALA A 521 8.45 10.22 14.82
C ALA A 521 7.09 10.11 15.52
N LEU A 522 6.70 8.88 15.83
CA LEU A 522 5.52 8.58 16.62
C LEU A 522 5.77 8.97 18.08
N PRO A 523 4.93 9.82 18.67
CA PRO A 523 5.08 10.19 20.07
C PRO A 523 4.83 8.96 20.95
N PHE A 524 5.52 8.90 22.09
CA PHE A 524 5.50 7.74 22.99
C PHE A 524 4.07 7.30 23.38
N GLY A 525 3.17 8.25 23.61
CA GLY A 525 1.77 7.94 23.92
C GLY A 525 1.04 7.15 22.84
N THR A 526 1.35 7.37 21.56
CA THR A 526 0.74 6.63 20.44
C THR A 526 1.26 5.20 20.35
N LEU A 527 2.54 4.98 20.67
CA LEU A 527 3.11 3.63 20.74
C LEU A 527 2.43 2.81 21.84
N ILE A 528 2.20 3.41 23.01
CA ILE A 528 1.44 2.76 24.09
C ILE A 528 0.01 2.47 23.64
N ALA A 529 -0.66 3.42 22.98
CA ALA A 529 -2.02 3.24 22.50
C ALA A 529 -2.12 2.09 21.48
N LEU A 530 -1.14 1.95 20.57
CA LEU A 530 -1.07 0.84 19.62
C LEU A 530 -0.86 -0.51 20.32
N ILE A 531 0.01 -0.58 21.34
CA ILE A 531 0.20 -1.79 22.15
C ILE A 531 -1.10 -2.15 22.88
N PHE A 532 -1.77 -1.17 23.50
CA PHE A 532 -3.01 -1.40 24.21
C PHE A 532 -4.09 -1.93 23.28
N LEU A 533 -4.25 -1.32 22.11
CA LEU A 533 -5.19 -1.74 21.09
C LEU A 533 -4.86 -3.17 20.57
N TRP A 534 -3.58 -3.52 20.43
CA TRP A 534 -3.16 -4.88 20.07
C TRP A 534 -3.41 -5.92 21.18
N LEU A 535 -3.04 -5.65 22.43
CA LEU A 535 -3.14 -6.64 23.50
C LEU A 535 -4.54 -6.72 24.12
N CYS A 536 -5.26 -5.61 24.24
CA CYS A 536 -6.55 -5.55 24.93
C CYS A 536 -7.74 -5.74 23.99
N ILE A 537 -7.61 -5.44 22.69
CA ILE A 537 -8.71 -5.58 21.73
C ILE A 537 -8.40 -6.71 20.74
N GLN A 538 -7.30 -6.61 19.99
CA GLN A 538 -6.99 -7.57 18.93
C GLN A 538 -6.81 -9.00 19.45
N LEU A 539 -6.04 -9.21 20.52
CA LEU A 539 -5.75 -10.55 21.05
C LEU A 539 -7.03 -11.28 21.53
N PRO A 540 -7.93 -10.67 22.32
CA PRO A 540 -9.23 -11.28 22.65
C PRO A 540 -10.09 -11.60 21.43
N LEU A 541 -10.12 -10.73 20.41
CA LEU A 541 -10.85 -10.97 19.16
C LEU A 541 -10.33 -12.20 18.41
N VAL A 542 -9.00 -12.33 18.29
CA VAL A 542 -8.36 -13.51 17.69
C VAL A 542 -8.67 -14.77 18.52
N TYR A 543 -8.69 -14.66 19.85
CA TYR A 543 -9.05 -15.77 20.73
C TYR A 543 -10.48 -16.22 20.54
N ALA A 544 -11.43 -15.29 20.46
CA ALA A 544 -12.84 -15.57 20.20
C ALA A 544 -13.04 -16.27 18.84
N GLY A 545 -12.38 -15.75 17.79
CA GLY A 545 -12.38 -16.36 16.46
C GLY A 545 -11.81 -17.79 16.46
N SER A 546 -10.68 -17.98 17.14
CA SER A 546 -10.02 -19.29 17.27
C SER A 546 -10.86 -20.30 18.05
N TYR A 547 -11.48 -19.88 19.17
CA TYR A 547 -12.40 -20.71 19.94
C TYR A 547 -13.58 -21.19 19.07
N TYR A 548 -14.18 -20.30 18.28
CA TYR A 548 -15.25 -20.64 17.35
C TYR A 548 -14.78 -21.58 16.23
N GLY A 549 -13.62 -21.30 15.63
CA GLY A 549 -13.03 -22.13 14.57
C GLY A 549 -12.72 -23.55 15.04
N TYR A 550 -12.11 -23.69 16.22
CA TYR A 550 -11.70 -24.99 16.76
C TYR A 550 -12.87 -25.81 17.33
N THR A 551 -13.73 -25.17 18.12
CA THR A 551 -14.76 -25.87 18.92
C THR A 551 -16.07 -26.07 18.15
N ARG A 552 -16.53 -25.06 17.40
CA ARG A 552 -17.85 -25.08 16.73
C ARG A 552 -17.78 -25.56 15.29
N SER A 553 -16.77 -25.14 14.52
CA SER A 553 -16.72 -25.38 13.06
C SER A 553 -16.07 -26.71 12.63
N GLY A 554 -15.36 -27.39 13.53
CA GLY A 554 -14.71 -28.65 13.22
C GLY A 554 -13.53 -28.54 12.24
N ALA A 555 -12.85 -29.66 11.99
CA ALA A 555 -11.83 -29.75 10.94
C ALA A 555 -12.51 -29.84 9.57
N TRP A 556 -11.82 -29.45 8.49
CA TRP A 556 -12.24 -29.87 7.16
C TRP A 556 -12.01 -31.37 7.01
N GLU A 557 -13.06 -32.09 6.64
CA GLU A 557 -13.00 -33.52 6.40
C GLU A 557 -12.17 -33.80 5.13
N SER A 558 -11.17 -34.66 5.28
CA SER A 558 -10.36 -35.16 4.17
C SER A 558 -11.16 -36.24 3.42
N PRO A 559 -11.28 -36.15 2.08
CA PRO A 559 -12.06 -37.10 1.30
C PRO A 559 -11.44 -38.50 1.27
N THR A 560 -10.13 -38.62 1.45
CA THR A 560 -9.41 -39.91 1.45
C THR A 560 -8.64 -40.12 2.75
N LYS A 561 -8.52 -41.37 3.19
CA LYS A 561 -7.69 -41.76 4.35
C LYS A 561 -6.23 -41.74 3.96
N THR A 562 -5.38 -41.25 4.86
CA THR A 562 -3.93 -41.22 4.64
C THR A 562 -3.31 -42.59 4.89
N ALA A 563 -2.44 -43.03 3.98
CA ALA A 563 -1.63 -44.23 4.13
C ALA A 563 -0.62 -44.08 5.28
N ILE A 564 -0.26 -45.20 5.91
CA ILE A 564 0.65 -45.21 7.06
C ILE A 564 2.09 -44.88 6.62
N ILE A 565 2.53 -45.44 5.49
CA ILE A 565 3.88 -45.28 4.96
C ILE A 565 3.86 -44.22 3.85
N PRO A 566 4.74 -43.19 3.90
CA PRO A 566 4.82 -42.19 2.84
C PRO A 566 5.46 -42.77 1.58
N ARG A 567 4.88 -42.48 0.41
CA ARG A 567 5.48 -42.79 -0.90
C ARG A 567 6.78 -42.00 -1.12
N GLN A 568 7.76 -42.61 -1.79
CA GLN A 568 8.98 -41.91 -2.22
C GLN A 568 8.67 -40.95 -3.38
N VAL A 569 9.12 -39.70 -3.27
CA VAL A 569 8.93 -38.67 -4.31
C VAL A 569 10.01 -38.84 -5.38
N PRO A 570 9.66 -38.93 -6.69
CA PRO A 570 10.64 -39.07 -7.75
C PRO A 570 11.47 -37.78 -7.95
N ILE A 571 12.66 -37.92 -8.54
CA ILE A 571 13.52 -36.78 -8.84
C ILE A 571 12.86 -35.92 -9.93
N GLN A 572 12.57 -34.67 -9.60
CA GLN A 572 11.90 -33.75 -10.51
C GLN A 572 12.89 -32.93 -11.36
N PRO A 573 12.51 -32.58 -12.61
CA PRO A 573 13.28 -31.68 -13.45
C PRO A 573 13.37 -30.28 -12.82
N TRP A 574 14.39 -29.51 -13.21
CA TRP A 574 14.77 -28.27 -12.53
C TRP A 574 13.63 -27.24 -12.41
N TYR A 575 12.75 -27.14 -13.40
CA TYR A 575 11.67 -26.16 -13.44
C TYR A 575 10.50 -26.48 -12.50
N ILE A 576 10.31 -27.76 -12.13
CA ILE A 576 9.28 -28.20 -11.16
C ILE A 576 9.83 -28.15 -9.72
N ARG A 577 11.16 -28.06 -9.55
CA ARG A 577 11.77 -27.89 -8.23
C ARG A 577 11.19 -26.67 -7.53
N SER A 578 10.94 -26.82 -6.23
CA SER A 578 10.14 -25.89 -5.43
C SER A 578 10.52 -24.41 -5.65
N ILE A 579 11.80 -24.06 -5.57
CA ILE A 579 12.26 -22.67 -5.69
C ILE A 579 12.08 -22.10 -7.10
N SER A 580 12.51 -22.84 -8.12
CA SER A 580 12.42 -22.40 -9.52
C SER A 580 10.97 -22.23 -9.97
N SER A 581 10.10 -23.17 -9.56
CA SER A 581 8.66 -23.10 -9.80
C SER A 581 8.03 -21.88 -9.12
N ILE A 582 8.37 -21.58 -7.86
CA ILE A 582 7.86 -20.40 -7.13
C ILE A 582 8.23 -19.09 -7.85
N LEU A 583 9.49 -18.95 -8.30
CA LEU A 583 9.94 -17.73 -8.96
C LEU A 583 9.31 -17.55 -10.34
N LEU A 584 9.22 -18.63 -11.13
CA LEU A 584 8.64 -18.58 -12.48
C LEU A 584 7.12 -18.32 -12.42
N ALA A 585 6.41 -19.01 -11.53
CA ALA A 585 4.98 -18.82 -11.33
C ALA A 585 4.66 -17.40 -10.81
N GLY A 586 5.51 -16.87 -9.91
CA GLY A 586 5.36 -15.51 -9.37
C GLY A 586 5.51 -14.37 -10.38
N LEU A 587 6.14 -14.63 -11.54
CA LEU A 587 6.30 -13.62 -12.60
C LEU A 587 4.98 -13.25 -13.26
N ILE A 588 4.04 -14.21 -13.36
CA ILE A 588 2.73 -13.99 -14.01
C ILE A 588 1.87 -13.00 -13.21
N PRO A 589 1.60 -13.19 -11.90
CA PRO A 589 0.90 -12.18 -11.11
C PRO A 589 1.66 -10.86 -10.99
N PHE A 590 3.00 -10.89 -11.04
CA PHE A 590 3.80 -9.65 -11.09
C PHE A 590 3.53 -8.85 -12.38
N ALA A 591 3.45 -9.49 -13.54
CA ALA A 591 3.15 -8.84 -14.81
C ALA A 591 1.75 -8.20 -14.82
N VAL A 592 0.78 -8.80 -14.12
CA VAL A 592 -0.59 -8.28 -13.94
C VAL A 592 -0.59 -6.98 -13.13
N ILE A 593 0.15 -6.93 -12.02
CA ILE A 593 0.19 -5.74 -11.14
C ILE A 593 1.20 -4.67 -11.60
N PHE A 594 2.17 -5.00 -12.46
CA PHE A 594 3.33 -4.16 -12.77
C PHE A 594 2.98 -2.71 -13.14
N ILE A 595 1.98 -2.50 -14.00
CA ILE A 595 1.61 -1.15 -14.45
C ILE A 595 1.00 -0.32 -13.32
N GLU A 596 0.12 -0.90 -12.50
CA GLU A 596 -0.42 -0.18 -11.33
C GLU A 596 0.64 0.05 -10.27
N LEU A 597 1.56 -0.90 -10.09
CA LEU A 597 2.69 -0.74 -9.18
C LEU A 597 3.52 0.49 -9.55
N LEU A 598 3.73 0.77 -10.85
CA LEU A 598 4.40 2.00 -11.30
C LEU A 598 3.66 3.26 -10.82
N PHE A 599 2.34 3.33 -11.01
CA PHE A 599 1.54 4.48 -10.59
C PHE A 599 1.48 4.66 -9.07
N VAL A 600 1.32 3.56 -8.34
CA VAL A 600 1.33 3.58 -6.88
C VAL A 600 2.69 4.05 -6.37
N PHE A 601 3.80 3.57 -6.94
CA PHE A 601 5.14 3.98 -6.54
C PHE A 601 5.44 5.44 -6.89
N GLN A 602 5.01 5.91 -8.06
CA GLN A 602 5.13 7.31 -8.45
C GLN A 602 4.36 8.20 -7.46
N SER A 603 3.11 7.86 -7.16
CA SER A 603 2.24 8.65 -6.27
C SER A 603 2.71 8.63 -4.80
N LEU A 604 3.26 7.51 -4.31
CA LEU A 604 3.70 7.41 -2.92
C LEU A 604 5.10 8.00 -2.69
N TRP A 605 6.02 7.85 -3.65
CA TRP A 605 7.44 8.16 -3.44
C TRP A 605 7.97 9.35 -4.24
N GLN A 606 7.50 9.58 -5.47
CA GLN A 606 7.98 10.70 -6.32
C GLN A 606 7.10 11.95 -6.14
N ASP A 607 5.79 11.78 -6.18
CA ASP A 607 4.83 12.87 -6.07
C ASP A 607 4.20 12.85 -4.68
N LYS A 608 4.97 13.16 -3.62
CA LYS A 608 4.46 13.16 -2.23
C LYS A 608 3.27 14.11 -2.02
N SER A 609 3.10 15.06 -2.93
CA SER A 609 2.01 16.02 -3.06
C SER A 609 0.78 15.49 -3.84
N GLY A 610 0.96 14.42 -4.63
CA GLY A 610 -0.06 13.82 -5.50
C GLY A 610 -0.94 12.85 -4.72
N TYR A 611 -2.16 13.28 -4.39
CA TYR A 611 -3.16 12.38 -3.83
C TYR A 611 -3.57 11.35 -4.88
N TYR A 612 -3.37 10.06 -4.60
CA TYR A 612 -3.90 8.99 -5.45
C TYR A 612 -5.42 8.96 -5.35
N TYR A 613 -6.12 9.33 -6.43
CA TYR A 613 -7.60 9.40 -6.46
C TYR A 613 -8.23 8.18 -7.16
N VAL A 614 -7.43 7.36 -7.82
CA VAL A 614 -7.88 6.31 -8.75
C VAL A 614 -8.20 4.98 -8.03
N PHE A 615 -8.87 5.05 -6.86
CA PHE A 615 -9.15 3.88 -6.02
C PHE A 615 -10.09 2.85 -6.68
N GLY A 616 -10.96 3.28 -7.59
CA GLY A 616 -11.84 2.37 -8.35
C GLY A 616 -11.06 1.40 -9.23
N PHE A 617 -10.06 1.90 -9.96
CA PHE A 617 -9.21 1.04 -10.81
C PHE A 617 -8.34 0.11 -9.95
N LEU A 618 -7.79 0.62 -8.84
CA LEU A 618 -7.03 -0.19 -7.88
C LEU A 618 -7.87 -1.37 -7.35
N SER A 619 -9.14 -1.14 -7.03
CA SER A 619 -10.04 -2.20 -6.56
C SER A 619 -10.27 -3.27 -7.63
N LEU A 620 -10.51 -2.87 -8.88
CA LEU A 620 -10.73 -3.80 -9.99
C LEU A 620 -9.48 -4.64 -10.28
N ILE A 621 -8.30 -4.01 -10.29
CA ILE A 621 -7.03 -4.69 -10.57
C ILE A 621 -6.64 -5.61 -9.41
N THR A 622 -6.93 -5.22 -8.16
CA THR A 622 -6.76 -6.12 -7.02
C THR A 622 -7.65 -7.37 -7.17
N LEU A 623 -8.90 -7.23 -7.63
CA LEU A 623 -9.78 -8.38 -7.87
C LEU A 623 -9.24 -9.29 -8.98
N LEU A 624 -8.79 -8.72 -10.11
CA LEU A 624 -8.15 -9.49 -11.18
C LEU A 624 -6.88 -10.20 -10.70
N LEU A 625 -6.08 -9.54 -9.86
CA LEU A 625 -4.91 -10.13 -9.26
C LEU A 625 -5.27 -11.36 -8.42
N MET A 626 -6.31 -11.28 -7.57
CA MET A 626 -6.74 -12.43 -6.77
C MET A 626 -7.15 -13.63 -7.63
N ILE A 627 -7.82 -13.37 -8.76
CA ILE A 627 -8.18 -14.41 -9.74
C ILE A 627 -6.92 -15.02 -10.36
N THR A 628 -6.01 -14.19 -10.88
CA THR A 628 -4.77 -14.68 -11.52
C THR A 628 -3.91 -15.50 -10.56
N ILE A 629 -3.81 -15.10 -9.28
CA ILE A 629 -3.10 -15.88 -8.26
C ILE A 629 -3.76 -17.24 -8.05
N ALA A 630 -5.10 -17.27 -7.96
CA ALA A 630 -5.85 -18.52 -7.80
C ALA A 630 -5.63 -19.48 -8.98
N GLU A 631 -5.59 -18.95 -10.20
CA GLU A 631 -5.39 -19.76 -11.41
C GLU A 631 -3.95 -20.28 -11.51
N VAL A 632 -2.96 -19.41 -11.30
CA VAL A 632 -1.55 -19.78 -11.32
C VAL A 632 -1.26 -20.85 -10.26
N THR A 633 -1.78 -20.70 -9.04
CA THR A 633 -1.57 -21.70 -7.98
C THR A 633 -2.21 -23.04 -8.33
N ILE A 634 -3.44 -23.05 -8.88
CA ILE A 634 -4.10 -24.29 -9.33
C ILE A 634 -3.27 -25.00 -10.40
N VAL A 635 -2.80 -24.27 -11.42
CA VAL A 635 -2.01 -24.84 -12.52
C VAL A 635 -0.70 -25.43 -11.99
N THR A 636 0.04 -24.68 -11.18
CA THR A 636 1.32 -25.14 -10.63
C THR A 636 1.14 -26.36 -9.71
N ILE A 637 0.11 -26.37 -8.87
CA ILE A 637 -0.16 -27.50 -7.97
C ILE A 637 -0.62 -28.72 -8.77
N TYR A 638 -1.43 -28.56 -9.82
CA TYR A 638 -1.80 -29.66 -10.70
C TYR A 638 -0.57 -30.29 -11.38
N ILE A 639 0.34 -29.49 -11.93
CA ILE A 639 1.60 -29.98 -12.53
C ILE A 639 2.43 -30.73 -11.49
N LYS A 640 2.53 -30.20 -10.27
CA LYS A 640 3.27 -30.83 -9.16
C LYS A 640 2.68 -32.19 -8.77
N LEU A 641 1.36 -32.29 -8.70
CA LEU A 641 0.66 -33.54 -8.41
C LEU A 641 0.81 -34.54 -9.56
N CYS A 642 0.81 -34.08 -10.82
CA CYS A 642 1.09 -34.94 -11.97
C CYS A 642 2.52 -35.51 -11.92
N ALA A 643 3.47 -34.75 -11.36
CA ALA A 643 4.85 -35.18 -11.12
C ALA A 643 5.04 -36.00 -9.82
N GLU A 644 3.97 -36.63 -9.33
CA GLU A 644 3.93 -37.51 -8.15
C GLU A 644 4.46 -36.91 -6.83
N ASP A 645 4.44 -35.59 -6.66
CA ASP A 645 4.84 -34.95 -5.40
C ASP A 645 3.63 -34.45 -4.61
N TYR A 646 3.39 -35.10 -3.46
CA TYR A 646 2.31 -34.78 -2.54
C TYR A 646 2.64 -33.60 -1.59
N ASN A 647 3.85 -33.02 -1.61
CA ASN A 647 4.25 -31.90 -0.74
C ASN A 647 3.75 -30.55 -1.26
N TRP A 648 2.44 -30.41 -1.42
CA TRP A 648 1.80 -29.25 -2.06
C TRP A 648 1.46 -28.11 -1.08
N TRP A 649 1.31 -28.39 0.23
CA TRP A 649 0.85 -27.41 1.23
C TRP A 649 1.69 -26.12 1.28
N TRP A 650 2.97 -26.20 1.66
CA TRP A 650 3.86 -25.03 1.68
C TRP A 650 4.11 -24.46 0.29
N HIS A 651 4.17 -25.33 -0.71
CA HIS A 651 4.40 -24.91 -2.07
C HIS A 651 3.26 -24.02 -2.58
N SER A 652 2.00 -24.35 -2.32
CA SER A 652 0.85 -23.54 -2.70
C SER A 652 0.86 -22.14 -2.07
N PHE A 653 1.25 -22.06 -0.80
CA PHE A 653 1.40 -20.80 -0.08
C PHE A 653 2.53 -19.95 -0.67
N LEU A 654 3.70 -20.55 -0.91
CA LEU A 654 4.87 -19.85 -1.45
C LEU A 654 4.70 -19.45 -2.92
N VAL A 655 4.04 -20.26 -3.74
CA VAL A 655 3.71 -19.92 -5.14
C VAL A 655 2.76 -18.73 -5.17
N GLY A 656 1.70 -18.73 -4.34
CA GLY A 656 0.78 -17.60 -4.25
C GLY A 656 1.48 -16.30 -3.81
N GLY A 657 2.42 -16.41 -2.86
CA GLY A 657 3.24 -15.28 -2.40
C GLY A 657 4.47 -14.96 -3.25
N GLY A 658 4.77 -15.75 -4.29
CA GLY A 658 6.02 -15.66 -5.05
C GLY A 658 6.20 -14.33 -5.78
N SER A 659 5.10 -13.68 -6.16
CA SER A 659 5.12 -12.35 -6.77
C SER A 659 5.68 -11.26 -5.85
N ALA A 660 5.68 -11.46 -4.53
CA ALA A 660 6.27 -10.51 -3.57
C ALA A 660 7.79 -10.36 -3.74
N VAL A 661 8.47 -11.43 -4.19
CA VAL A 661 9.92 -11.38 -4.47
C VAL A 661 10.21 -10.47 -5.66
N TRP A 662 9.36 -10.52 -6.69
CA TRP A 662 9.45 -9.63 -7.86
C TRP A 662 9.13 -8.19 -7.50
N VAL A 663 8.14 -7.94 -6.63
CA VAL A 663 7.88 -6.62 -6.08
C VAL A 663 9.10 -6.09 -5.33
N MET A 664 9.76 -6.91 -4.51
CA MET A 664 11.00 -6.52 -3.82
C MET A 664 12.14 -6.17 -4.79
N ALA A 665 12.34 -6.98 -5.83
CA ALA A 665 13.33 -6.71 -6.86
C ALA A 665 13.03 -5.39 -7.60
N TYR A 666 11.76 -5.11 -7.86
CA TYR A 666 11.32 -3.84 -8.44
C TYR A 666 11.60 -2.66 -7.50
N CYS A 667 11.37 -2.78 -6.18
CA CYS A 667 11.72 -1.73 -5.21
C CYS A 667 13.22 -1.38 -5.25
N VAL A 668 14.08 -2.41 -5.35
CA VAL A 668 15.53 -2.24 -5.44
C VAL A 668 15.92 -1.53 -6.75
N TRP A 669 15.32 -1.92 -7.88
CA TRP A 669 15.53 -1.26 -9.16
C TRP A 669 15.05 0.20 -9.14
N PHE A 670 13.86 0.45 -8.56
CA PHE A 670 13.25 1.77 -8.46
C PHE A 670 14.12 2.71 -7.61
N TYR A 671 14.66 2.22 -6.49
CA TYR A 671 15.61 2.96 -5.67
C TYR A 671 16.85 3.39 -6.46
N MET A 672 17.45 2.49 -7.24
CA MET A 672 18.69 2.80 -7.97
C MET A 672 18.50 3.66 -9.22
N ARG A 673 17.34 3.57 -9.88
CA ARG A 673 17.13 4.17 -11.21
C ARG A 673 16.22 5.39 -11.22
N ARG A 674 15.32 5.53 -10.25
CA ARG A 674 14.26 6.56 -10.25
C ARG A 674 14.30 7.47 -9.04
N LEU A 675 14.77 6.99 -7.89
CA LEU A 675 14.83 7.76 -6.66
C LEU A 675 16.22 8.36 -6.46
N HIS A 676 16.29 9.68 -6.39
CA HIS A 676 17.47 10.42 -5.96
C HIS A 676 17.40 10.71 -4.46
N ILE A 677 17.23 9.66 -3.64
CA ILE A 677 17.18 9.82 -2.20
C ILE A 677 18.59 10.01 -1.64
N GLU A 678 18.82 11.14 -0.97
CA GLU A 678 20.06 11.38 -0.21
C GLU A 678 19.87 10.98 1.27
N GLY A 679 20.91 10.37 1.86
CA GLY A 679 20.98 10.05 3.28
C GLY A 679 20.66 8.60 3.67
N PHE A 680 21.44 8.07 4.61
CA PHE A 680 21.37 6.69 5.08
C PHE A 680 20.02 6.34 5.74
N VAL A 681 19.51 7.22 6.60
CA VAL A 681 18.23 6.99 7.32
C VAL A 681 17.06 6.94 6.34
N SER A 682 17.04 7.83 5.33
CA SER A 682 16.02 7.83 4.29
C SER A 682 16.03 6.52 3.49
N GLY A 683 17.21 5.96 3.18
CA GLY A 683 17.36 4.66 2.53
C GLY A 683 16.82 3.50 3.37
N ILE A 684 17.14 3.45 4.67
CA ILE A 684 16.60 2.43 5.59
C ILE A 684 15.07 2.49 5.66
N LEU A 685 14.51 3.70 5.78
CA LEU A 685 13.06 3.89 5.82
C LEU A 685 12.39 3.37 4.54
N PHE A 686 12.95 3.71 3.38
CA PHE A 686 12.46 3.24 2.10
C PHE A 686 12.44 1.71 1.99
N PHE A 687 13.58 1.05 2.22
CA PHE A 687 13.67 -0.41 2.12
C PHE A 687 12.82 -1.13 3.16
N SER A 688 12.71 -0.58 4.37
CA SER A 688 11.89 -1.18 5.43
C SER A 688 10.40 -1.06 5.13
N TYR A 689 9.93 0.10 4.67
CA TYR A 689 8.52 0.26 4.26
C TYR A 689 8.19 -0.61 3.04
N CYS A 690 9.07 -0.68 2.04
CA CYS A 690 8.91 -1.59 0.91
C CYS A 690 8.92 -3.07 1.36
N GLY A 691 9.75 -3.42 2.33
CA GLY A 691 9.79 -4.72 3.00
C GLY A 691 8.46 -5.11 3.62
N VAL A 692 7.87 -4.21 4.41
CA VAL A 692 6.55 -4.41 5.04
C VAL A 692 5.48 -4.61 3.97
N VAL A 693 5.45 -3.77 2.94
CA VAL A 693 4.48 -3.89 1.85
C VAL A 693 4.63 -5.23 1.14
N ALA A 694 5.85 -5.66 0.81
CA ALA A 694 6.08 -6.94 0.14
C ALA A 694 5.70 -8.14 1.02
N VAL A 695 6.03 -8.12 2.32
CA VAL A 695 5.66 -9.22 3.25
C VAL A 695 4.16 -9.29 3.44
N THR A 696 3.49 -8.15 3.67
CA THR A 696 2.02 -8.10 3.81
C THR A 696 1.31 -8.59 2.54
N TYR A 697 1.77 -8.12 1.38
CA TYR A 697 1.31 -8.57 0.08
C TYR A 697 1.52 -10.09 -0.11
N GLY A 698 2.72 -10.60 0.18
CA GLY A 698 3.05 -12.03 0.07
C GLY A 698 2.23 -12.92 0.99
N LEU A 699 1.93 -12.48 2.22
CA LEU A 699 1.08 -13.22 3.16
C LEU A 699 -0.38 -13.28 2.69
N ALA A 700 -0.91 -12.16 2.19
CA ALA A 700 -2.28 -12.09 1.68
C ALA A 700 -2.46 -12.96 0.43
N THR A 701 -1.58 -12.80 -0.56
CA THR A 701 -1.60 -13.55 -1.83
C THR A 701 -1.28 -15.03 -1.63
N GLY A 702 -0.30 -15.36 -0.77
CA GLY A 702 0.01 -16.74 -0.41
C GLY A 702 -1.15 -17.46 0.28
N THR A 703 -1.91 -16.75 1.12
CA THR A 703 -3.10 -17.32 1.76
C THR A 703 -4.20 -17.66 0.76
N VAL A 704 -4.44 -16.78 -0.22
CA VAL A 704 -5.41 -17.08 -1.28
C VAL A 704 -4.91 -18.22 -2.17
N GLY A 705 -3.62 -18.26 -2.49
CA GLY A 705 -3.03 -19.40 -3.19
C GLY A 705 -3.20 -20.74 -2.46
N PHE A 706 -3.04 -20.73 -1.14
CA PHE A 706 -3.26 -21.92 -0.30
C PHE A 706 -4.73 -22.35 -0.27
N LEU A 707 -5.66 -21.44 0.00
CA LEU A 707 -7.09 -21.78 0.12
C LEU A 707 -7.70 -22.25 -1.21
N THR A 708 -7.29 -21.64 -2.31
CA THR A 708 -7.72 -22.03 -3.66
C THR A 708 -7.18 -23.40 -4.05
N SER A 709 -5.89 -23.66 -3.77
CA SER A 709 -5.27 -24.99 -3.96
C SER A 709 -5.92 -26.04 -3.08
N PHE A 710 -6.21 -25.72 -1.81
CA PHE A 710 -6.90 -26.63 -0.89
C PHE A 710 -8.29 -27.00 -1.40
N TRP A 711 -9.07 -26.01 -1.88
CA TRP A 711 -10.37 -26.25 -2.48
C TRP A 711 -10.27 -27.13 -3.73
N PHE A 712 -9.32 -26.84 -4.62
CA PHE A 712 -9.08 -27.61 -5.84
C PHE A 712 -8.70 -29.07 -5.54
N VAL A 713 -7.72 -29.30 -4.67
CA VAL A 713 -7.28 -30.64 -4.27
C VAL A 713 -8.45 -31.41 -3.64
N ARG A 714 -9.21 -30.80 -2.73
CA ARG A 714 -10.38 -31.46 -2.15
C ARG A 714 -11.44 -31.80 -3.20
N ARG A 715 -11.65 -30.94 -4.19
CA ARG A 715 -12.63 -31.15 -5.26
C ARG A 715 -12.22 -32.27 -6.21
N VAL A 716 -10.94 -32.39 -6.51
CA VAL A 716 -10.35 -33.39 -7.41
C VAL A 716 -10.32 -34.76 -6.74
N TYR A 717 -9.81 -34.87 -5.50
CA TYR A 717 -9.73 -36.17 -4.80
C TYR A 717 -11.07 -36.60 -4.16
N GLY A 718 -11.99 -35.67 -3.90
CA GLY A 718 -13.35 -36.02 -3.48
C GLY A 718 -14.22 -36.58 -4.61
N ALA A 719 -13.82 -36.39 -5.87
CA ALA A 719 -14.48 -37.04 -7.01
C ALA A 719 -14.04 -38.50 -7.18
N ILE A 720 -12.85 -38.86 -6.69
CA ILE A 720 -12.36 -40.23 -6.69
C ILE A 720 -13.11 -41.00 -5.59
N LYS A 721 -14.02 -41.90 -5.97
CA LYS A 721 -14.55 -42.92 -5.06
C LYS A 721 -13.42 -43.91 -4.75
N ALA A 722 -12.74 -43.70 -3.64
CA ALA A 722 -11.84 -44.70 -3.07
C ALA A 722 -12.68 -45.48 -2.04
N ASP A 723 -13.20 -46.63 -2.45
CA ASP A 723 -13.87 -47.59 -1.56
C ASP A 723 -12.86 -48.27 -0.61
#